data_AF-A0A2D7NK20-F1
#
_entry.id   AF-A0A2D7NK20-F1
#
_cell.length_a   1.000
_cell.length_b   1.000
_cell.length_c   1.000
_cell.angle_alpha   90.00
_cell.angle_beta   90.00
_cell.angle_gamma   90.00
#
_symmetry.space_group_name_H-M   'P 1'
#
loop_
_entity.id
_entity.type
_entity.pdbx_description
1 polymer ?
#
loop_
_entity_poly.entity_id
_entity_poly.type
_entity_poly.pdbx_seq_one_letter_code
_entity_poly.pdbx_strand_id
1 'polypeptide(L)'
;MIPILHRRYHVAKKTSVKRVHQLAKELGVSSKDIVSKCQAEGIPDITNHMSAISLGLALTVREWFGGGSGASTAVETAAPVDVAAARKKAPRRAKAKSKPTEELVSEAATATKEPVSAVAEPETADPAPTSEVPLPDSEEPETVAPVVEIPDPVSIQPDFDTTEQSEGTDEPAMDLIAQADSPEESPVMNIPKRPEVISPAGEQLTEKKKVKLSGPVVVRVEQPDPVAPPRAPRPPRGGSGGDGPSYQQGGPRTGGGVRDMNVPDMPPTERGRGNSASGRRRDGRGGEAPGRGTDRKGGRSDRRREGRTGRSFPGTGADDGRSSNWRDQDILERDRRLNAAGGFFKRHRQDRKRRGGRQVVTQRPEGPVKVSEPITIKELSAATGVKGNDILKQLFLLGVMTNINSTIETAQAHEIMVNFDIELQVVEKKSAAEVIEAQFEDRDRSDERPRSPVVTILGHVDHGKTSLLDKIRNANVAEGEAGGITQATSAFRVPVKAGEGERLVTFIDTPGHEAFTSMRARGAQVTDVVVLVVAADDGVMPQTIESISHAKAAGVPIVVALNKIDRPDATEPNIQRILGQLAEHELNPVEWGGDTEVVKTSAINGDGIQELLDILDYQAELLELKADFDGNAEGTVLEAQVVDGRGPVASVLVQEGQLTTGSFIVSGRGFGRVRDMVDDHGTRVQEAGPSTPIALSGIDMVPDAGDKFYVVDSLKAAENAAEECRRLGREEALAQPKVTLDNIFDRMKEVGARELPLIVKADVQGSVETLKTILPRISTDEVRVVVKHSAVGGISESDISLAEASGAIVVGFNVTTSSKARALAEQRRVDFRLYEVIYDLTDDVEKAAAGLLDPELKLEVKGHAEVREVFKVSKVGMIAGCYVTDGTVERNLQIRVTRDGIVVESDRRLEQLKRFKDDVKEVKSGIECGMKIEGYDDIKAGDVLECYKTIEVARTL
;
A
#
# COMPACT_ATOMS: atom_id res chain seq x y z
N MET A 1 -12.74 -5.29 45.35
CA MET A 1 -14.06 -5.26 46.04
C MET A 1 -15.03 -6.19 45.32
N ILE A 2 -16.11 -6.60 45.98
CA ILE A 2 -17.01 -7.69 45.57
C ILE A 2 -18.47 -7.19 45.56
N PRO A 3 -19.36 -7.61 44.64
CA PRO A 3 -19.24 -7.58 43.16
C PRO A 3 -20.63 -7.22 42.54
N ILE A 4 -21.08 -7.95 41.51
CA ILE A 4 -22.50 -8.22 41.11
C ILE A 4 -23.27 -7.10 40.36
N LEU A 5 -23.91 -7.35 39.19
CA LEU A 5 -23.82 -8.46 38.22
C LEU A 5 -24.63 -8.14 36.93
N HIS A 6 -24.14 -8.55 35.74
CA HIS A 6 -24.95 -9.03 34.57
C HIS A 6 -26.07 -8.13 33.94
N ARG A 7 -26.60 -8.37 32.72
CA ARG A 7 -26.41 -9.39 31.66
C ARG A 7 -26.80 -8.81 30.28
N ARG A 8 -26.23 -9.32 29.19
CA ARG A 8 -26.79 -9.14 27.82
C ARG A 8 -28.05 -10.00 27.65
N TYR A 9 -29.01 -9.51 26.84
CA TYR A 9 -29.92 -10.35 26.03
C TYR A 9 -30.37 -9.58 24.77
N HIS A 10 -30.32 -10.22 23.60
CA HIS A 10 -30.94 -9.68 22.38
C HIS A 10 -32.46 -9.83 22.44
N VAL A 11 -33.19 -8.77 22.04
CA VAL A 11 -34.60 -8.82 21.63
C VAL A 11 -34.78 -7.84 20.47
N ALA A 12 -35.56 -8.23 19.45
CA ALA A 12 -35.83 -7.39 18.27
C ALA A 12 -36.43 -6.02 18.62
N LYS A 13 -36.01 -4.97 17.90
CA LYS A 13 -36.44 -3.56 17.96
C LYS A 13 -37.23 -3.18 19.23
N LYS A 14 -36.53 -3.15 20.37
CA LYS A 14 -36.99 -2.49 21.60
C LYS A 14 -36.11 -1.30 21.93
N THR A 15 -36.61 -0.11 21.60
CA THR A 15 -36.13 1.15 22.20
C THR A 15 -36.14 0.97 23.73
N SER A 16 -35.02 1.25 24.40
CA SER A 16 -34.88 1.05 25.85
C SER A 16 -35.61 2.15 26.62
N VAL A 17 -36.89 1.93 26.89
CA VAL A 17 -37.79 2.94 27.47
C VAL A 17 -37.64 3.02 29.00
N LYS A 18 -37.18 4.16 29.54
CA LYS A 18 -37.15 4.43 30.99
C LYS A 18 -38.47 5.05 31.45
N ARG A 19 -38.93 4.78 32.67
CA ARG A 19 -40.16 5.42 33.21
C ARG A 19 -39.86 6.73 33.93
N VAL A 20 -40.79 7.69 33.88
CA VAL A 20 -40.57 9.04 34.45
C VAL A 20 -40.12 9.00 35.91
N HIS A 21 -40.74 8.17 36.75
CA HIS A 21 -40.36 8.06 38.18
C HIS A 21 -38.94 7.52 38.41
N GLN A 22 -38.38 6.73 37.46
CA GLN A 22 -37.01 6.24 37.55
C GLN A 22 -36.03 7.38 37.25
N LEU A 23 -36.30 8.15 36.20
CA LEU A 23 -35.52 9.33 35.82
C LEU A 23 -35.59 10.43 36.89
N ALA A 24 -36.77 10.66 37.48
CA ALA A 24 -36.96 11.56 38.62
C ALA A 24 -36.13 11.13 39.85
N LYS A 25 -36.08 9.82 40.14
CA LYS A 25 -35.28 9.27 41.24
C LYS A 25 -33.77 9.36 40.96
N GLU A 26 -33.34 9.23 39.71
CA GLU A 26 -31.96 9.47 39.28
C GLU A 26 -31.55 10.94 39.44
N LEU A 27 -32.42 11.88 39.06
CA LEU A 27 -32.14 13.34 39.12
C LEU A 27 -32.37 13.97 40.49
N GLY A 28 -33.02 13.26 41.43
CA GLY A 28 -33.39 13.78 42.75
C GLY A 28 -34.52 14.81 42.74
N VAL A 29 -35.36 14.81 41.70
CA VAL A 29 -36.45 15.77 41.45
C VAL A 29 -37.81 15.08 41.62
N SER A 30 -38.89 15.83 41.89
CA SER A 30 -40.23 15.23 41.94
C SER A 30 -40.69 14.74 40.56
N SER A 31 -41.32 13.57 40.52
CA SER A 31 -41.84 12.99 39.26
C SER A 31 -43.00 13.79 38.66
N LYS A 32 -43.65 14.67 39.46
CA LYS A 32 -44.68 15.58 38.95
C LYS A 32 -44.06 16.67 38.09
N ASP A 33 -42.91 17.18 38.50
CA ASP A 33 -42.24 18.36 37.96
C ASP A 33 -41.72 18.07 36.55
N ILE A 34 -41.14 16.88 36.37
CA ILE A 34 -40.72 16.36 35.06
C ILE A 34 -41.92 16.17 34.13
N VAL A 35 -43.05 15.61 34.60
CA VAL A 35 -44.27 15.49 33.78
C VAL A 35 -44.78 16.88 33.36
N SER A 36 -44.81 17.86 34.27
CA SER A 36 -45.22 19.22 33.92
C SER A 36 -44.29 19.92 32.94
N LYS A 37 -42.95 19.76 33.02
CA LYS A 37 -42.06 20.35 31.99
C LYS A 37 -42.23 19.68 30.63
N CYS A 38 -42.36 18.34 30.58
CA CYS A 38 -42.63 17.62 29.33
C CYS A 38 -43.95 18.06 28.67
N GLN A 39 -44.97 18.37 29.48
CA GLN A 39 -46.26 18.89 28.99
C GLN A 39 -46.20 20.36 28.56
N ALA A 40 -45.36 21.19 29.22
CA ALA A 40 -45.15 22.58 28.82
C ALA A 40 -44.46 22.70 27.45
N GLU A 41 -43.49 21.83 27.17
CA GLU A 41 -42.81 21.71 25.86
C GLU A 41 -43.62 20.86 24.84
N GLY A 42 -44.93 20.64 25.10
CA GLY A 42 -45.87 20.06 24.13
C GLY A 42 -45.70 18.57 23.80
N ILE A 43 -44.91 17.81 24.57
CA ILE A 43 -44.56 16.42 24.22
C ILE A 43 -45.75 15.47 24.49
N PRO A 44 -46.23 14.70 23.48
CA PRO A 44 -47.31 13.73 23.67
C PRO A 44 -46.91 12.51 24.53
N ASP A 45 -47.92 11.73 24.94
CA ASP A 45 -47.83 10.46 25.70
C ASP A 45 -47.22 10.51 27.13
N ILE A 46 -46.66 11.63 27.58
CA ILE A 46 -46.17 11.82 28.95
C ILE A 46 -47.27 12.43 29.84
N THR A 47 -48.16 11.57 30.35
CA THR A 47 -49.31 11.97 31.19
C THR A 47 -49.14 11.64 32.67
N ASN A 48 -48.26 10.72 33.05
CA ASN A 48 -48.14 10.23 34.42
C ASN A 48 -46.72 9.75 34.77
N HIS A 49 -46.40 9.61 36.07
CA HIS A 49 -45.10 9.15 36.57
C HIS A 49 -44.69 7.73 36.11
N MET A 50 -45.62 6.98 35.53
CA MET A 50 -45.43 5.66 34.93
C MET A 50 -45.34 5.67 33.39
N SER A 51 -45.54 6.81 32.72
CA SER A 51 -45.25 6.97 31.29
C SER A 51 -43.79 6.60 30.99
N ALA A 52 -43.56 6.12 29.78
CA ALA A 52 -42.28 5.56 29.36
C ALA A 52 -41.63 6.47 28.31
N ILE A 53 -40.46 7.01 28.65
CA ILE A 53 -39.65 7.95 27.88
C ILE A 53 -38.54 7.20 27.11
N SER A 54 -38.34 7.54 25.84
CA SER A 54 -37.22 7.02 25.02
C SER A 54 -35.86 7.52 25.55
N LEU A 55 -34.76 6.82 25.24
CA LEU A 55 -33.43 7.24 25.74
C LEU A 55 -33.04 8.67 25.30
N GLY A 56 -33.35 9.08 24.07
CA GLY A 56 -33.03 10.42 23.58
C GLY A 56 -33.71 11.51 24.40
N LEU A 57 -35.04 11.45 24.56
CA LEU A 57 -35.78 12.40 25.38
C LEU A 57 -35.40 12.29 26.87
N ALA A 58 -35.01 11.11 27.36
CA ALA A 58 -34.48 10.95 28.71
C ALA A 58 -33.11 11.61 28.91
N LEU A 59 -32.36 11.96 27.85
CA LEU A 59 -31.16 12.79 27.92
C LEU A 59 -31.52 14.28 27.94
N THR A 60 -32.42 14.76 27.07
CA THR A 60 -32.91 16.15 27.10
C THR A 60 -33.56 16.50 28.45
N VAL A 61 -34.31 15.55 29.05
CA VAL A 61 -34.86 15.72 30.41
C VAL A 61 -33.79 15.70 31.51
N ARG A 62 -32.60 15.12 31.28
CA ARG A 62 -31.45 15.25 32.20
C ARG A 62 -30.74 16.58 32.07
N GLU A 63 -30.69 17.12 30.86
CA GLU A 63 -30.17 18.46 30.52
C GLU A 63 -31.03 19.54 31.21
N TRP A 64 -32.35 19.50 30.99
CA TRP A 64 -33.35 20.40 31.60
C TRP A 64 -33.39 20.49 33.13
N PHE A 65 -32.81 19.53 33.83
CA PHE A 65 -32.76 19.45 35.30
C PHE A 65 -31.33 19.19 35.81
N GLY A 66 -30.33 19.30 34.95
CA GLY A 66 -28.91 19.15 35.25
C GLY A 66 -28.25 20.52 35.35
N GLY A 67 -27.68 20.84 36.51
CA GLY A 67 -27.06 22.15 36.77
C GLY A 67 -25.67 22.30 36.15
N GLY A 68 -25.55 22.21 34.83
CA GLY A 68 -24.29 22.39 34.09
C GLY A 68 -24.52 22.96 32.70
N SER A 69 -23.80 24.02 32.36
CA SER A 69 -23.88 24.69 31.06
C SER A 69 -23.23 23.85 29.95
N GLY A 70 -24.05 23.35 29.03
CA GLY A 70 -23.64 22.68 27.79
C GLY A 70 -24.58 23.10 26.64
N ALA A 71 -24.12 23.00 25.40
CA ALA A 71 -24.86 23.51 24.24
C ALA A 71 -26.07 22.63 23.89
N SER A 72 -27.23 23.27 23.77
CA SER A 72 -28.49 22.61 23.43
C SER A 72 -28.50 22.11 21.98
N THR A 73 -28.95 20.86 21.79
CA THR A 73 -29.09 20.23 20.47
C THR A 73 -30.56 20.13 20.02
N ALA A 74 -31.46 20.83 20.71
CA ALA A 74 -32.86 21.00 20.34
C ALA A 74 -33.30 22.45 20.61
N VAL A 75 -34.25 22.94 19.83
CA VAL A 75 -34.85 24.28 20.00
C VAL A 75 -35.73 24.27 21.25
N GLU A 76 -35.29 24.92 22.33
CA GLU A 76 -36.11 25.12 23.52
C GLU A 76 -37.18 26.19 23.30
N THR A 77 -38.39 25.95 23.81
CA THR A 77 -39.54 26.89 23.65
C THR A 77 -40.07 27.47 24.96
N ALA A 78 -39.70 26.94 26.13
CA ALA A 78 -40.01 27.53 27.43
C ALA A 78 -38.76 27.86 28.27
N ALA A 79 -38.94 28.69 29.30
CA ALA A 79 -37.85 29.16 30.14
C ALA A 79 -37.20 28.05 31.00
N PRO A 80 -35.90 28.16 31.31
CA PRO A 80 -35.21 27.21 32.20
C PRO A 80 -35.83 27.18 33.61
N VAL A 81 -35.80 26.01 34.23
CA VAL A 81 -36.49 25.74 35.52
C VAL A 81 -35.50 25.76 36.67
N ASP A 82 -35.78 26.56 37.70
CA ASP A 82 -34.93 26.66 38.90
C ASP A 82 -34.91 25.35 39.70
N VAL A 83 -33.79 24.63 39.57
CA VAL A 83 -33.54 23.32 40.18
C VAL A 83 -33.45 23.40 41.71
N ALA A 84 -33.17 24.59 42.29
CA ALA A 84 -33.10 24.79 43.74
C ALA A 84 -34.49 24.81 44.40
N ALA A 85 -35.53 25.23 43.66
CA ALA A 85 -36.92 25.16 44.12
C ALA A 85 -37.44 23.72 44.15
N ALA A 86 -37.24 22.96 43.06
CA ALA A 86 -37.76 21.60 42.87
C ALA A 86 -37.20 20.55 43.85
N ARG A 87 -36.03 20.80 44.46
CA ARG A 87 -35.36 19.87 45.39
C ARG A 87 -35.74 20.02 46.87
N LYS A 88 -36.52 21.04 47.25
CA LYS A 88 -36.91 21.27 48.67
C LYS A 88 -38.07 20.37 49.13
N LYS A 89 -37.76 19.29 49.86
CA LYS A 89 -38.76 18.47 50.58
C LYS A 89 -39.36 19.22 51.78
N ALA A 90 -40.68 19.15 51.93
CA ALA A 90 -41.38 19.65 53.11
C ALA A 90 -41.07 18.81 54.39
N PRO A 91 -40.85 19.44 55.56
CA PRO A 91 -40.52 18.73 56.80
C PRO A 91 -41.74 18.09 57.47
N ARG A 92 -41.56 16.94 58.11
CA ARG A 92 -42.59 16.31 58.96
C ARG A 92 -42.56 16.90 60.38
N ARG A 93 -43.75 17.14 60.95
CA ARG A 93 -43.95 17.84 62.23
C ARG A 93 -43.37 17.06 63.42
N ALA A 94 -42.62 17.75 64.28
CA ALA A 94 -42.44 17.43 65.69
C ALA A 94 -42.71 18.69 66.54
N LYS A 95 -42.99 18.53 67.84
CA LYS A 95 -43.22 19.63 68.81
C LYS A 95 -41.89 19.86 69.60
N ALA A 96 -41.60 20.99 70.26
CA ALA A 96 -42.42 22.14 70.65
C ALA A 96 -41.56 23.39 71.03
N LYS A 97 -42.25 24.54 71.23
CA LYS A 97 -41.91 25.72 72.06
C LYS A 97 -40.92 26.82 71.56
N SER A 98 -41.33 28.05 71.88
CA SER A 98 -40.58 29.32 72.11
C SER A 98 -39.74 29.99 71.00
N LYS A 99 -40.32 31.09 70.47
CA LYS A 99 -39.67 32.37 70.06
C LYS A 99 -38.75 32.96 71.16
N PRO A 100 -37.89 33.98 70.91
CA PRO A 100 -37.82 34.90 69.75
C PRO A 100 -36.51 34.69 68.92
N THR A 101 -35.79 35.61 68.25
CA THR A 101 -35.79 37.11 68.20
C THR A 101 -35.18 37.67 66.89
N GLU A 102 -35.17 39.01 66.83
CA GLU A 102 -34.59 40.04 65.94
C GLU A 102 -33.03 40.17 66.04
N GLU A 103 -32.26 40.93 65.23
CA GLU A 103 -32.55 41.89 64.12
C GLU A 103 -31.31 42.24 63.24
N LEU A 104 -31.53 42.94 62.10
CA LEU A 104 -30.65 43.94 61.40
C LEU A 104 -29.23 43.51 60.91
N VAL A 105 -28.47 44.30 60.13
CA VAL A 105 -28.67 44.99 58.81
C VAL A 105 -27.28 45.47 58.30
N SER A 106 -27.15 45.91 57.04
CA SER A 106 -26.01 46.70 56.48
C SER A 106 -24.60 46.03 56.44
N GLU A 107 -23.61 46.54 55.71
CA GLU A 107 -23.55 47.01 54.30
C GLU A 107 -22.06 46.96 53.86
N ALA A 108 -21.71 47.42 52.65
CA ALA A 108 -20.36 47.26 52.10
C ALA A 108 -19.33 48.31 52.57
N ALA A 109 -18.09 47.88 52.83
CA ALA A 109 -16.90 48.73 52.75
C ALA A 109 -15.64 47.89 52.44
N THR A 110 -14.87 48.31 51.44
CA THR A 110 -13.53 47.79 51.10
C THR A 110 -12.44 48.71 51.66
N ALA A 111 -11.31 48.17 52.15
CA ALA A 111 -9.96 48.44 51.61
C ALA A 111 -8.77 48.03 52.53
N THR A 112 -7.70 47.56 51.88
CA THR A 112 -6.26 47.68 52.23
C THR A 112 -5.60 46.98 53.43
N LYS A 113 -4.43 46.40 53.11
CA LYS A 113 -3.14 46.35 53.84
C LYS A 113 -2.82 45.23 54.85
N GLU A 114 -1.85 44.42 54.43
CA GLU A 114 -0.75 43.74 55.17
C GLU A 114 0.15 44.78 55.95
N PRO A 115 1.23 44.44 56.73
CA PRO A 115 2.06 43.21 56.67
C PRO A 115 2.76 42.70 57.99
N VAL A 116 3.75 41.78 57.82
CA VAL A 116 4.89 41.36 58.69
C VAL A 116 4.65 40.68 60.07
N SER A 117 5.53 39.79 60.61
CA SER A 117 6.58 38.88 60.09
C SER A 117 7.17 37.96 61.22
N ALA A 118 8.23 37.17 60.92
CA ALA A 118 9.13 36.41 61.83
C ALA A 118 8.55 35.12 62.47
N VAL A 119 9.29 34.09 62.95
CA VAL A 119 10.75 33.74 63.13
C VAL A 119 10.87 32.26 62.64
N ALA A 120 11.96 31.63 62.17
CA ALA A 120 13.42 31.61 62.42
C ALA A 120 14.18 31.33 61.08
N GLU A 121 15.52 31.24 60.89
CA GLU A 121 16.72 30.95 61.72
C GLU A 121 16.88 29.48 62.18
N PRO A 122 18.10 28.93 62.37
CA PRO A 122 19.47 29.43 62.05
C PRO A 122 20.08 28.64 60.84
N GLU A 123 21.36 28.71 60.43
CA GLU A 123 22.56 29.36 61.00
C GLU A 123 23.47 30.05 59.94
N THR A 124 24.68 29.54 59.63
CA THR A 124 25.77 30.22 58.87
C THR A 124 26.58 29.21 57.99
N ALA A 125 27.61 29.51 57.19
CA ALA A 125 28.53 30.67 57.08
C ALA A 125 29.11 30.89 55.64
N ASP A 126 30.17 31.71 55.52
CA ASP A 126 30.76 32.33 54.30
C ASP A 126 32.31 32.58 54.52
N PRO A 127 33.14 33.40 53.79
CA PRO A 127 32.87 34.59 52.95
C PRO A 127 33.70 34.87 51.65
N ALA A 128 33.04 35.42 50.59
CA ALA A 128 33.29 36.67 49.79
C ALA A 128 34.74 37.15 49.36
N PRO A 129 35.00 38.34 48.71
CA PRO A 129 34.13 39.39 48.06
C PRO A 129 34.61 40.07 46.71
N THR A 130 33.74 40.90 46.07
CA THR A 130 34.00 42.13 45.21
C THR A 130 34.82 42.07 43.89
N SER A 131 34.80 43.01 42.90
CA SER A 131 34.00 44.21 42.43
C SER A 131 34.32 44.45 40.91
N GLU A 132 33.82 45.38 40.05
CA GLU A 132 33.71 46.87 40.08
C GLU A 132 33.15 47.44 38.72
N VAL A 133 33.01 48.78 38.53
CA VAL A 133 32.35 49.55 37.40
C VAL A 133 32.85 51.04 37.44
N PRO A 134 32.93 51.96 36.39
CA PRO A 134 32.38 52.04 35.00
C PRO A 134 33.34 52.59 33.86
N LEU A 135 32.76 53.01 32.69
CA LEU A 135 32.99 54.19 31.75
C LEU A 135 34.25 55.11 31.86
N PRO A 136 34.68 55.91 30.80
CA PRO A 136 34.28 56.03 29.36
C PRO A 136 35.43 56.30 28.30
N ASP A 137 35.03 56.65 27.05
CA ASP A 137 35.61 57.57 26.03
C ASP A 137 36.89 57.33 25.15
N SER A 138 36.69 57.51 23.81
CA SER A 138 37.60 58.09 22.77
C SER A 138 38.86 57.31 22.27
N GLU A 139 39.40 57.47 21.04
CA GLU A 139 39.22 58.42 19.90
C GLU A 139 39.07 57.72 18.51
N GLU A 140 38.77 58.54 17.48
CA GLU A 140 38.57 58.28 16.03
C GLU A 140 39.92 58.29 15.22
N PRO A 141 40.03 58.24 13.84
CA PRO A 141 39.02 58.52 12.79
C PRO A 141 39.03 57.67 11.48
N GLU A 142 38.07 58.01 10.59
CA GLU A 142 38.04 57.86 9.11
C GLU A 142 38.16 56.45 8.48
N THR A 143 37.20 56.01 7.65
CA THR A 143 37.12 56.51 6.26
C THR A 143 35.74 56.37 5.59
N VAL A 144 35.58 57.13 4.49
CA VAL A 144 34.36 57.33 3.70
C VAL A 144 33.93 56.08 2.89
N ALA A 145 32.62 55.87 2.72
CA ALA A 145 32.06 54.83 1.86
C ALA A 145 32.10 55.19 0.35
N PRO A 146 32.22 54.20 -0.55
CA PRO A 146 31.81 54.32 -1.94
C PRO A 146 30.61 53.43 -2.29
N VAL A 147 29.71 53.96 -3.12
CA VAL A 147 28.72 53.19 -3.90
C VAL A 147 29.39 52.75 -5.20
N VAL A 148 29.23 51.49 -5.59
CA VAL A 148 29.51 51.00 -6.96
C VAL A 148 28.44 49.97 -7.35
N GLU A 149 27.98 50.06 -8.60
CA GLU A 149 26.95 49.19 -9.18
C GLU A 149 27.53 47.85 -9.68
N ILE A 150 26.66 46.89 -10.00
CA ILE A 150 27.03 45.60 -10.62
C ILE A 150 26.91 45.75 -12.15
N PRO A 151 27.99 45.53 -12.93
CA PRO A 151 27.94 45.52 -14.40
C PRO A 151 27.91 44.10 -14.97
N ASP A 152 27.16 43.90 -16.05
CA ASP A 152 27.15 42.66 -16.84
C ASP A 152 28.44 42.45 -17.67
N PRO A 153 28.80 41.19 -18.00
CA PRO A 153 29.96 40.90 -18.84
C PRO A 153 29.70 41.16 -20.33
N VAL A 154 30.50 42.03 -20.95
CA VAL A 154 30.52 42.24 -22.41
C VAL A 154 31.62 41.41 -23.07
N SER A 155 31.28 40.68 -24.13
CA SER A 155 32.22 39.89 -24.93
C SER A 155 32.99 40.74 -25.96
N ILE A 156 34.28 40.46 -26.12
CA ILE A 156 35.24 41.23 -26.94
C ILE A 156 35.22 40.80 -28.42
N GLN A 157 35.36 41.75 -29.34
CA GLN A 157 35.81 41.50 -30.72
C GLN A 157 37.31 41.86 -30.88
N PRO A 158 38.07 41.20 -31.77
CA PRO A 158 39.42 41.59 -32.14
C PRO A 158 39.45 42.68 -33.25
N ASP A 159 40.45 43.56 -33.20
CA ASP A 159 40.72 44.57 -34.24
C ASP A 159 41.26 43.96 -35.56
N PHE A 160 41.07 44.66 -36.70
CA PHE A 160 42.17 45.38 -37.39
C PHE A 160 41.76 46.13 -38.69
N ASP A 161 41.96 47.46 -38.64
CA ASP A 161 42.60 48.33 -39.67
C ASP A 161 41.91 49.00 -40.90
N THR A 162 42.51 50.15 -41.23
CA THR A 162 42.67 50.93 -42.50
C THR A 162 41.51 51.50 -43.36
N THR A 163 41.27 52.80 -43.15
CA THR A 163 41.37 53.95 -44.11
C THR A 163 40.51 54.15 -45.38
N GLU A 164 40.02 55.41 -45.46
CA GLU A 164 39.96 56.33 -46.62
C GLU A 164 38.82 56.27 -47.66
N GLN A 165 38.50 57.48 -48.17
CA GLN A 165 37.60 57.80 -49.28
C GLN A 165 38.39 58.59 -50.33
N SER A 166 38.23 58.31 -51.63
CA SER A 166 38.05 59.33 -52.68
C SER A 166 38.00 58.76 -54.11
N GLU A 167 37.42 59.55 -55.01
CA GLU A 167 37.40 59.41 -56.49
C GLU A 167 36.73 58.14 -57.07
N GLY A 168 36.66 58.07 -58.40
CA GLY A 168 35.90 57.05 -59.15
C GLY A 168 35.92 57.28 -60.67
N THR A 169 34.82 56.93 -61.35
CA THR A 169 34.56 56.94 -62.82
C THR A 169 34.96 55.65 -63.57
N ASP A 170 34.09 55.30 -64.52
CA ASP A 170 34.17 54.32 -65.64
C ASP A 170 34.11 52.79 -65.41
N GLU A 171 33.07 52.20 -66.00
CA GLU A 171 32.80 50.78 -66.31
C GLU A 171 33.61 50.32 -67.58
N PRO A 172 33.57 49.05 -68.10
CA PRO A 172 32.65 47.95 -67.77
C PRO A 172 33.15 46.47 -67.77
N ALA A 173 32.35 45.65 -67.06
CA ALA A 173 31.94 44.26 -67.37
C ALA A 173 32.93 43.06 -67.41
N MET A 174 32.41 41.92 -66.88
CA MET A 174 32.92 40.53 -66.95
C MET A 174 34.19 40.22 -66.10
N ASP A 175 34.26 39.13 -65.31
CA ASP A 175 33.31 38.02 -65.10
C ASP A 175 33.55 37.24 -63.77
N LEU A 176 32.57 36.39 -63.38
CA LEU A 176 32.64 35.18 -62.51
C LEU A 176 32.88 35.23 -60.96
N ILE A 177 31.86 34.70 -60.25
CA ILE A 177 31.88 33.62 -59.20
C ILE A 177 31.87 33.94 -57.67
N ALA A 178 30.91 33.26 -57.01
CA ALA A 178 30.81 32.79 -55.60
C ALA A 178 30.39 33.73 -54.43
N GLN A 179 29.22 33.39 -53.85
CA GLN A 179 28.94 33.05 -52.43
C GLN A 179 29.58 33.87 -51.27
N ALA A 180 28.87 34.21 -50.19
CA ALA A 180 27.44 34.11 -49.88
C ALA A 180 27.10 35.09 -48.73
N ASP A 181 25.81 35.44 -48.57
CA ASP A 181 25.35 36.46 -47.63
C ASP A 181 24.01 36.05 -46.96
N SER A 182 23.82 36.39 -45.68
CA SER A 182 22.57 36.23 -44.90
C SER A 182 22.67 36.87 -43.50
N PRO A 183 21.94 37.97 -43.22
CA PRO A 183 21.61 38.42 -41.86
C PRO A 183 20.32 37.77 -41.32
N GLU A 184 19.99 38.05 -40.05
CA GLU A 184 18.98 37.36 -39.22
C GLU A 184 17.56 37.99 -39.26
N GLU A 185 16.51 37.23 -38.87
CA GLU A 185 15.33 37.81 -38.21
C GLU A 185 14.52 36.80 -37.34
N SER A 186 14.43 37.06 -36.03
CA SER A 186 13.49 36.58 -34.97
C SER A 186 12.98 35.10 -34.90
N PRO A 187 13.00 34.45 -33.72
CA PRO A 187 12.45 33.10 -33.52
C PRO A 187 10.93 33.08 -33.23
N VAL A 188 10.22 32.07 -33.75
CA VAL A 188 8.79 31.80 -33.50
C VAL A 188 8.62 30.50 -32.70
N MET A 189 7.65 30.47 -31.77
CA MET A 189 7.33 29.27 -30.96
C MET A 189 7.06 28.03 -31.83
N ASN A 190 7.85 26.98 -31.61
CA ASN A 190 7.85 25.77 -32.42
C ASN A 190 6.83 24.73 -31.93
N ILE A 191 5.61 24.77 -32.50
CA ILE A 191 4.67 23.64 -32.43
C ILE A 191 5.00 22.68 -33.59
N PRO A 192 5.49 21.46 -33.35
CA PRO A 192 5.89 20.55 -34.40
C PRO A 192 4.68 20.05 -35.22
N LYS A 193 4.45 20.68 -36.37
CA LYS A 193 3.47 20.20 -37.35
C LYS A 193 3.95 18.89 -37.96
N ARG A 194 3.11 17.85 -37.83
CA ARG A 194 3.30 16.55 -38.48
C ARG A 194 3.46 16.74 -40.00
N PRO A 195 4.52 16.21 -40.63
CA PRO A 195 4.69 16.34 -42.08
C PRO A 195 3.67 15.48 -42.83
N GLU A 196 2.98 16.09 -43.79
CA GLU A 196 2.27 15.36 -44.84
C GLU A 196 3.21 15.16 -46.03
N VAL A 197 3.14 13.97 -46.66
CA VAL A 197 3.90 13.56 -47.85
C VAL A 197 5.43 13.44 -47.65
N ILE A 198 5.90 12.20 -47.44
CA ILE A 198 7.28 11.80 -47.79
C ILE A 198 7.22 11.11 -49.15
N SER A 199 7.90 11.66 -50.16
CA SER A 199 8.06 11.04 -51.47
C SER A 199 9.28 10.11 -51.49
N PRO A 200 9.14 8.83 -51.91
CA PRO A 200 10.27 7.90 -51.96
C PRO A 200 11.20 8.21 -53.14
N ALA A 201 12.51 8.20 -52.89
CA ALA A 201 13.52 8.35 -53.94
C ALA A 201 13.67 7.04 -54.75
N GLY A 202 13.42 7.12 -56.06
CA GLY A 202 13.57 6.00 -56.99
C GLY A 202 13.02 6.34 -58.38
N GLU A 203 13.67 5.84 -59.43
CA GLU A 203 13.28 6.16 -60.82
C GLU A 203 11.92 5.57 -61.21
N GLN A 204 11.08 6.38 -61.85
CA GLN A 204 9.75 5.95 -62.29
C GLN A 204 9.82 5.20 -63.62
N LEU A 205 9.82 3.87 -63.58
CA LEU A 205 9.64 3.02 -64.77
C LEU A 205 8.21 3.17 -65.33
N THR A 206 8.06 4.01 -66.35
CA THR A 206 6.79 4.46 -66.94
C THR A 206 6.12 3.46 -67.89
N GLU A 207 6.19 2.14 -67.63
CA GLU A 207 5.36 1.17 -68.36
C GLU A 207 4.96 -0.07 -67.52
N LYS A 208 3.68 -0.16 -67.12
CA LYS A 208 3.16 -1.21 -66.23
C LYS A 208 2.86 -2.54 -66.95
N LYS A 209 3.93 -3.27 -67.30
CA LYS A 209 3.86 -4.60 -67.92
C LYS A 209 3.38 -5.67 -66.92
N LYS A 210 2.20 -6.27 -67.15
CA LYS A 210 1.60 -7.27 -66.24
C LYS A 210 2.40 -8.58 -66.21
N VAL A 211 3.07 -8.86 -65.09
CA VAL A 211 3.64 -10.18 -64.77
C VAL A 211 2.75 -10.86 -63.71
N LYS A 212 2.49 -12.16 -63.85
CA LYS A 212 1.79 -12.96 -62.84
C LYS A 212 2.80 -13.70 -61.96
N LEU A 213 2.69 -13.53 -60.65
CA LEU A 213 3.31 -14.43 -59.67
C LEU A 213 2.21 -15.24 -58.97
N SER A 214 2.40 -16.55 -58.89
CA SER A 214 1.47 -17.49 -58.28
C SER A 214 2.13 -18.22 -57.12
N GLY A 215 1.89 -17.75 -55.90
CA GLY A 215 2.17 -18.51 -54.68
C GLY A 215 0.97 -19.39 -54.27
N PRO A 216 1.17 -20.53 -53.60
CA PRO A 216 0.08 -21.34 -53.07
C PRO A 216 -0.58 -20.64 -51.87
N VAL A 217 -1.92 -20.54 -51.87
CA VAL A 217 -2.68 -19.94 -50.79
C VAL A 217 -3.02 -21.00 -49.73
N VAL A 218 -2.52 -20.82 -48.50
CA VAL A 218 -2.95 -21.61 -47.34
C VAL A 218 -4.20 -20.95 -46.75
N VAL A 219 -5.38 -21.54 -46.98
CA VAL A 219 -6.62 -21.12 -46.32
C VAL A 219 -6.92 -22.07 -45.15
N ARG A 220 -7.01 -21.53 -43.94
CA ARG A 220 -7.43 -22.26 -42.75
C ARG A 220 -8.95 -22.11 -42.60
N VAL A 221 -9.67 -23.23 -42.62
CA VAL A 221 -11.11 -23.30 -42.32
C VAL A 221 -11.32 -24.39 -41.27
N GLU A 222 -12.31 -24.19 -40.40
CA GLU A 222 -12.51 -24.96 -39.17
C GLU A 222 -13.06 -26.37 -39.42
N GLN A 223 -12.78 -27.28 -38.48
CA GLN A 223 -13.34 -28.63 -38.46
C GLN A 223 -14.55 -28.69 -37.51
N PRO A 224 -15.70 -29.27 -37.90
CA PRO A 224 -16.79 -29.57 -36.98
C PRO A 224 -16.48 -30.83 -36.13
N ASP A 225 -17.05 -30.89 -34.93
CA ASP A 225 -16.76 -31.94 -33.94
C ASP A 225 -17.08 -33.38 -34.42
N PRO A 226 -16.25 -34.38 -34.06
CA PRO A 226 -16.44 -35.77 -34.47
C PRO A 226 -17.54 -36.48 -33.67
N VAL A 227 -18.56 -36.98 -34.36
CA VAL A 227 -19.62 -37.82 -33.77
C VAL A 227 -19.09 -39.24 -33.50
N ALA A 228 -19.27 -39.73 -32.27
CA ALA A 228 -18.77 -41.03 -31.85
C ALA A 228 -19.53 -42.23 -32.48
N PRO A 229 -18.85 -43.33 -32.84
CA PRO A 229 -19.47 -44.49 -33.49
C PRO A 229 -20.27 -45.39 -32.51
N PRO A 230 -21.31 -46.10 -32.99
CA PRO A 230 -22.14 -46.98 -32.17
C PRO A 230 -21.42 -48.27 -31.76
N ARG A 231 -21.67 -48.74 -30.53
CA ARG A 231 -21.14 -50.03 -30.02
C ARG A 231 -22.00 -51.22 -30.47
N ALA A 232 -21.34 -52.28 -30.92
CA ALA A 232 -21.95 -53.60 -31.15
C ALA A 232 -22.28 -54.33 -29.82
N PRO A 233 -23.27 -55.24 -29.80
CA PRO A 233 -23.75 -55.89 -28.57
C PRO A 233 -22.84 -57.03 -28.09
N ARG A 234 -22.86 -57.30 -26.77
CA ARG A 234 -22.28 -58.51 -26.15
C ARG A 234 -23.36 -59.43 -25.54
N PRO A 235 -23.23 -60.76 -25.66
CA PRO A 235 -24.09 -61.75 -24.96
C PRO A 235 -23.78 -61.85 -23.44
N PRO A 236 -24.56 -62.64 -22.65
CA PRO A 236 -24.79 -62.36 -21.22
C PRO A 236 -23.85 -63.08 -20.21
N ARG A 237 -24.25 -63.02 -18.93
CA ARG A 237 -23.44 -63.02 -17.70
C ARG A 237 -23.39 -64.35 -16.92
N GLY A 238 -22.20 -64.70 -16.43
CA GLY A 238 -21.91 -65.68 -15.36
C GLY A 238 -20.40 -65.99 -15.33
N GLY A 239 -19.74 -66.37 -14.22
CA GLY A 239 -20.13 -66.49 -12.81
C GLY A 239 -19.04 -67.27 -12.02
N SER A 240 -18.76 -66.93 -10.74
CA SER A 240 -17.62 -67.44 -9.93
C SER A 240 -16.22 -67.13 -10.53
N GLY A 241 -15.07 -67.29 -9.84
CA GLY A 241 -14.79 -67.67 -8.43
C GLY A 241 -13.46 -68.47 -8.33
N GLY A 242 -12.63 -68.19 -7.32
CA GLY A 242 -11.24 -68.68 -7.17
C GLY A 242 -10.21 -67.63 -7.65
N ASP A 243 -9.04 -67.40 -7.04
CA ASP A 243 -8.01 -68.23 -6.36
C ASP A 243 -6.89 -68.75 -7.30
N GLY A 244 -5.62 -68.50 -6.93
CA GLY A 244 -4.43 -69.17 -7.51
C GLY A 244 -3.47 -68.28 -8.35
N PRO A 245 -2.13 -68.39 -8.15
CA PRO A 245 -1.13 -67.66 -8.95
C PRO A 245 -0.18 -68.56 -9.78
N SER A 246 0.31 -68.06 -10.92
CA SER A 246 1.54 -68.51 -11.59
C SER A 246 2.02 -67.44 -12.58
N TYR A 247 3.28 -66.94 -12.60
CA TYR A 247 4.63 -67.53 -12.77
C TYR A 247 5.11 -67.56 -14.23
N GLN A 248 6.17 -66.77 -14.52
CA GLN A 248 7.10 -66.88 -15.66
C GLN A 248 6.49 -66.72 -17.10
N GLN A 249 7.26 -66.48 -18.18
CA GLN A 249 8.72 -66.38 -18.36
C GLN A 249 9.06 -65.41 -19.52
N GLY A 250 10.34 -65.03 -19.67
CA GLY A 250 10.91 -64.70 -20.98
C GLY A 250 11.09 -63.22 -21.35
N GLY A 251 12.25 -62.66 -20.96
CA GLY A 251 13.03 -61.85 -21.90
C GLY A 251 13.76 -62.76 -22.91
N PRO A 252 14.63 -62.23 -23.81
CA PRO A 252 15.65 -61.25 -23.42
C PRO A 252 15.96 -60.13 -24.44
N ARG A 253 16.84 -59.21 -24.00
CA ARG A 253 18.02 -58.61 -24.68
C ARG A 253 18.23 -58.98 -26.17
N THR A 254 18.76 -58.13 -27.05
CA THR A 254 19.58 -56.88 -26.96
C THR A 254 19.41 -56.15 -28.33
N GLY A 255 19.84 -54.94 -28.65
CA GLY A 255 20.94 -54.06 -28.21
C GLY A 255 21.19 -53.07 -29.38
N GLY A 256 21.72 -51.88 -29.13
CA GLY A 256 21.70 -50.78 -30.12
C GLY A 256 22.82 -50.76 -31.16
N GLY A 257 22.70 -49.85 -32.14
CA GLY A 257 23.73 -49.53 -33.14
C GLY A 257 23.36 -48.23 -33.89
N VAL A 258 24.32 -47.33 -34.09
CA VAL A 258 24.12 -45.95 -34.58
C VAL A 258 24.94 -45.71 -35.86
N ARG A 259 24.39 -44.99 -36.86
CA ARG A 259 25.04 -43.89 -37.65
C ARG A 259 24.37 -43.56 -39.00
N ASP A 260 23.83 -42.34 -39.08
CA ASP A 260 24.26 -41.22 -39.96
C ASP A 260 24.16 -41.19 -41.52
N MET A 261 24.17 -39.94 -42.01
CA MET A 261 24.53 -39.42 -43.37
C MET A 261 23.65 -39.63 -44.64
N ASN A 262 22.72 -38.69 -44.87
CA ASN A 262 22.79 -37.54 -45.82
C ASN A 262 22.97 -37.67 -47.38
N VAL A 263 22.41 -36.67 -48.11
CA VAL A 263 22.64 -36.19 -49.53
C VAL A 263 22.14 -37.01 -50.79
N PRO A 264 22.02 -36.43 -52.03
CA PRO A 264 20.89 -36.70 -52.97
C PRO A 264 21.29 -37.02 -54.45
N ASP A 265 20.33 -36.99 -55.41
CA ASP A 265 20.59 -36.52 -56.81
C ASP A 265 19.33 -36.06 -57.62
N MET A 266 19.52 -35.66 -58.89
CA MET A 266 18.68 -34.77 -59.74
C MET A 266 17.71 -35.43 -60.79
N PRO A 267 16.88 -34.65 -61.55
CA PRO A 267 15.69 -35.13 -62.30
C PRO A 267 15.88 -35.26 -63.83
N PRO A 268 14.82 -35.60 -64.59
CA PRO A 268 13.92 -34.61 -65.24
C PRO A 268 12.41 -34.97 -65.05
N THR A 269 11.35 -34.42 -65.68
CA THR A 269 11.15 -33.63 -66.93
C THR A 269 9.85 -32.78 -66.87
N GLU A 270 9.49 -32.05 -67.93
CA GLU A 270 8.28 -31.20 -68.07
C GLU A 270 6.90 -31.92 -68.05
N ARG A 271 5.87 -31.30 -67.46
CA ARG A 271 4.84 -30.46 -68.17
C ARG A 271 3.66 -30.12 -67.24
N GLY A 272 3.31 -28.83 -67.14
CA GLY A 272 2.24 -28.35 -66.25
C GLY A 272 1.03 -27.73 -66.96
N ARG A 273 -0.11 -27.72 -66.27
CA ARG A 273 -1.23 -26.76 -66.33
C ARG A 273 -2.14 -27.05 -65.14
N GLY A 274 -2.93 -26.07 -64.68
CA GLY A 274 -3.71 -26.24 -63.46
C GLY A 274 -5.01 -25.44 -63.39
N ASN A 275 -5.60 -25.52 -62.20
CA ASN A 275 -6.66 -24.69 -61.62
C ASN A 275 -8.14 -24.95 -62.01
N SER A 276 -8.93 -25.09 -60.95
CA SER A 276 -10.32 -24.59 -60.75
C SER A 276 -11.53 -25.15 -61.52
N ALA A 277 -12.42 -25.76 -60.72
CA ALA A 277 -13.83 -25.37 -60.53
C ALA A 277 -14.96 -25.95 -61.40
N SER A 278 -16.17 -25.89 -60.81
CA SER A 278 -17.47 -26.46 -61.22
C SER A 278 -17.56 -28.00 -61.23
N GLY A 279 -18.69 -28.65 -60.91
CA GLY A 279 -19.96 -28.12 -60.38
C GLY A 279 -21.19 -28.50 -61.19
N ARG A 280 -21.89 -29.58 -60.80
CA ARG A 280 -23.25 -29.94 -61.22
C ARG A 280 -24.00 -30.49 -60.00
N ARG A 281 -25.13 -29.88 -59.58
CA ARG A 281 -26.53 -30.22 -59.96
C ARG A 281 -26.90 -31.67 -59.56
N ARG A 282 -28.07 -31.92 -58.95
CA ARG A 282 -29.39 -31.69 -59.59
C ARG A 282 -30.58 -31.82 -58.60
N ASP A 283 -31.69 -31.10 -58.92
CA ASP A 283 -33.13 -31.19 -58.56
C ASP A 283 -33.61 -32.02 -57.32
N GLY A 284 -34.65 -31.63 -56.57
CA GLY A 284 -35.49 -30.42 -56.63
C GLY A 284 -36.91 -30.59 -56.02
N ARG A 285 -37.62 -29.45 -55.80
CA ARG A 285 -39.07 -29.29 -55.45
C ARG A 285 -39.64 -29.87 -54.13
N GLY A 286 -39.92 -28.96 -53.19
CA GLY A 286 -41.31 -28.47 -53.00
C GLY A 286 -42.07 -28.83 -51.70
N GLY A 287 -42.84 -27.87 -51.18
CA GLY A 287 -43.94 -28.08 -50.22
C GLY A 287 -43.84 -27.29 -48.90
N GLU A 288 -44.70 -26.27 -48.72
CA GLU A 288 -44.83 -25.50 -47.48
C GLU A 288 -46.11 -25.83 -46.70
N ALA A 289 -45.97 -26.00 -45.37
CA ALA A 289 -46.97 -25.65 -44.35
C ALA A 289 -48.37 -26.35 -44.40
N PRO A 290 -49.31 -25.99 -43.49
CA PRO A 290 -49.23 -25.95 -42.01
C PRO A 290 -50.32 -26.82 -41.34
N GLY A 291 -50.37 -26.95 -40.01
CA GLY A 291 -51.66 -27.29 -39.35
C GLY A 291 -51.67 -27.86 -37.92
N ARG A 292 -52.49 -27.23 -37.07
CA ARG A 292 -52.84 -27.60 -35.69
C ARG A 292 -53.38 -29.04 -35.50
N GLY A 293 -52.94 -29.69 -34.42
CA GLY A 293 -53.42 -31.00 -33.96
C GLY A 293 -54.69 -31.03 -33.09
N THR A 294 -54.82 -32.09 -32.29
CA THR A 294 -55.61 -32.20 -31.03
C THR A 294 -55.32 -33.53 -30.33
N ASP A 295 -55.74 -33.65 -29.07
CA ASP A 295 -55.38 -34.64 -28.06
C ASP A 295 -55.61 -36.13 -28.38
N ARG A 296 -54.71 -37.01 -27.86
CA ARG A 296 -55.09 -38.34 -27.32
C ARG A 296 -54.05 -38.93 -26.36
N LYS A 297 -54.53 -39.78 -25.45
CA LYS A 297 -53.78 -40.43 -24.35
C LYS A 297 -52.93 -41.61 -24.82
N GLY A 298 -51.84 -41.90 -24.11
CA GLY A 298 -51.40 -43.28 -23.84
C GLY A 298 -49.91 -43.56 -23.96
N GLY A 299 -49.19 -43.61 -22.82
CA GLY A 299 -47.77 -43.97 -22.79
C GLY A 299 -47.30 -44.38 -21.40
N ARG A 300 -47.34 -45.69 -21.09
CA ARG A 300 -46.81 -46.24 -19.83
C ARG A 300 -45.28 -46.16 -19.81
N SER A 301 -44.70 -45.67 -18.73
CA SER A 301 -43.32 -45.99 -18.32
C SER A 301 -43.36 -46.42 -16.85
N ASP A 302 -43.05 -47.69 -16.56
CA ASP A 302 -43.25 -48.23 -15.20
C ASP A 302 -42.23 -49.31 -14.81
N ARG A 303 -41.25 -48.92 -13.96
CA ARG A 303 -40.33 -49.74 -13.12
C ARG A 303 -39.35 -50.67 -13.88
N ARG A 304 -38.06 -50.77 -13.52
CA ARG A 304 -37.38 -50.87 -12.21
C ARG A 304 -35.98 -50.19 -12.28
N ARG A 305 -35.50 -49.41 -11.29
CA ARG A 305 -34.94 -49.76 -9.94
C ARG A 305 -33.62 -50.55 -10.08
N GLU A 306 -32.45 -50.21 -9.47
CA GLU A 306 -32.01 -49.32 -8.36
C GLU A 306 -30.53 -48.90 -8.62
N GLY A 307 -29.84 -47.96 -7.96
CA GLY A 307 -30.13 -47.05 -6.83
C GLY A 307 -28.81 -46.54 -6.17
N ARG A 308 -28.90 -45.68 -5.12
CA ARG A 308 -27.79 -45.01 -4.38
C ARG A 308 -26.97 -43.98 -5.19
N THR A 309 -26.39 -42.91 -4.62
CA THR A 309 -26.50 -42.30 -3.27
C THR A 309 -26.28 -40.79 -3.37
N GLY A 310 -27.03 -39.99 -2.59
CA GLY A 310 -26.74 -38.56 -2.39
C GLY A 310 -27.58 -38.00 -1.24
N ARG A 311 -26.95 -37.26 -0.31
CA ARG A 311 -27.65 -36.54 0.76
C ARG A 311 -26.81 -35.40 1.34
N SER A 312 -26.74 -34.29 0.62
CA SER A 312 -26.27 -33.01 1.17
C SER A 312 -27.30 -32.43 2.14
N PHE A 313 -26.83 -31.69 3.15
CA PHE A 313 -27.67 -30.85 4.01
C PHE A 313 -27.77 -29.44 3.43
N PRO A 314 -28.96 -28.82 3.47
CA PRO A 314 -29.10 -27.37 3.60
C PRO A 314 -29.19 -26.97 5.09
N GLY A 315 -28.76 -25.74 5.40
CA GLY A 315 -28.71 -25.22 6.77
C GLY A 315 -30.07 -24.78 7.35
N THR A 316 -30.09 -24.59 8.67
CA THR A 316 -31.26 -24.12 9.44
C THR A 316 -31.48 -22.62 9.31
N GLY A 317 -32.59 -22.20 8.70
CA GLY A 317 -33.26 -20.93 8.99
C GLY A 317 -34.54 -21.23 9.78
N ALA A 318 -34.76 -20.54 10.90
CA ALA A 318 -35.95 -20.73 11.73
C ALA A 318 -37.01 -19.66 11.41
N ASP A 319 -38.14 -20.10 10.87
CA ASP A 319 -39.38 -19.31 10.80
C ASP A 319 -40.40 -19.99 11.73
N ASP A 320 -40.88 -19.25 12.73
CA ASP A 320 -41.68 -19.77 13.85
C ASP A 320 -43.04 -19.07 13.89
N GLY A 321 -43.98 -19.62 13.10
CA GLY A 321 -45.07 -18.83 12.52
C GLY A 321 -46.47 -19.46 12.48
N ARG A 322 -46.73 -20.60 13.15
CA ARG A 322 -48.10 -21.11 13.47
C ARG A 322 -48.09 -22.35 14.37
N SER A 323 -48.53 -22.20 15.61
CA SER A 323 -48.97 -23.35 16.43
C SER A 323 -50.27 -23.91 15.88
N SER A 324 -50.21 -25.07 15.24
CA SER A 324 -51.40 -25.91 15.04
C SER A 324 -51.68 -26.63 16.36
N ASN A 325 -52.70 -26.19 17.10
CA ASN A 325 -53.08 -26.80 18.38
C ASN A 325 -53.78 -28.15 18.15
N TRP A 326 -52.99 -29.22 18.03
CA TRP A 326 -53.49 -30.60 18.13
C TRP A 326 -53.93 -30.84 19.57
N ARG A 327 -55.09 -31.47 19.77
CA ARG A 327 -55.62 -31.77 21.12
C ARG A 327 -54.96 -33.03 21.66
N ASP A 328 -54.92 -33.19 22.99
CA ASP A 328 -54.32 -34.38 23.62
C ASP A 328 -54.94 -35.70 23.15
N GLN A 329 -56.21 -35.68 22.73
CA GLN A 329 -56.87 -36.84 22.11
C GLN A 329 -56.27 -37.20 20.74
N ASP A 330 -55.94 -36.21 19.90
CA ASP A 330 -55.30 -36.43 18.59
C ASP A 330 -53.89 -37.02 18.77
N ILE A 331 -53.18 -36.54 19.80
CA ILE A 331 -51.86 -37.05 20.20
C ILE A 331 -51.98 -38.49 20.72
N LEU A 332 -52.98 -38.79 21.56
CA LEU A 332 -53.18 -40.13 22.13
C LEU A 332 -53.62 -41.15 21.06
N GLU A 333 -54.46 -40.76 20.10
CA GLU A 333 -54.85 -41.64 18.99
C GLU A 333 -53.67 -41.88 18.04
N ARG A 334 -52.87 -40.85 17.76
CA ARG A 334 -51.63 -40.96 16.98
C ARG A 334 -50.63 -41.89 17.66
N ASP A 335 -50.43 -41.80 18.97
CA ASP A 335 -49.51 -42.69 19.70
C ASP A 335 -50.07 -44.12 19.85
N ARG A 336 -51.40 -44.31 19.90
CA ARG A 336 -52.03 -45.64 19.75
C ARG A 336 -51.79 -46.24 18.37
N ARG A 337 -51.99 -45.48 17.28
CA ARG A 337 -51.68 -45.91 15.90
C ARG A 337 -50.18 -46.23 15.73
N LEU A 338 -49.28 -45.45 16.31
CA LEU A 338 -47.84 -45.73 16.31
C LEU A 338 -47.43 -46.95 17.15
N ASN A 339 -48.12 -47.23 18.26
CA ASN A 339 -47.86 -48.44 19.06
C ASN A 339 -48.45 -49.71 18.41
N ALA A 340 -49.53 -49.60 17.64
CA ALA A 340 -50.10 -50.68 16.84
C ALA A 340 -49.29 -50.98 15.56
N ALA A 341 -48.55 -50.01 15.04
CA ALA A 341 -47.63 -50.17 13.91
C ALA A 341 -46.38 -51.01 14.30
N GLY A 342 -46.57 -52.33 14.43
CA GLY A 342 -45.55 -53.29 14.84
C GLY A 342 -44.44 -53.50 13.81
N GLY A 343 -43.50 -52.56 13.71
CA GLY A 343 -42.32 -52.72 12.86
C GLY A 343 -41.27 -51.63 13.05
N PHE A 344 -39.99 -52.03 13.04
CA PHE A 344 -38.79 -51.18 12.95
C PHE A 344 -38.55 -50.16 14.09
N PHE A 345 -39.41 -49.14 14.25
CA PHE A 345 -39.18 -47.99 15.13
C PHE A 345 -39.08 -48.33 16.62
N LYS A 346 -39.71 -49.43 17.06
CA LYS A 346 -39.67 -49.87 18.47
C LYS A 346 -38.25 -50.25 18.92
N ARG A 347 -37.42 -50.86 18.04
CA ARG A 347 -36.00 -51.16 18.34
C ARG A 347 -35.19 -49.89 18.54
N HIS A 348 -35.24 -48.94 17.60
CA HIS A 348 -34.48 -47.68 17.70
C HIS A 348 -34.77 -46.88 18.98
N ARG A 349 -36.02 -46.89 19.48
CA ARG A 349 -36.39 -46.22 20.74
C ARG A 349 -35.92 -47.01 21.98
N GLN A 350 -35.79 -48.34 21.88
CA GLN A 350 -35.22 -49.18 22.94
C GLN A 350 -33.69 -49.07 23.00
N ASP A 351 -32.99 -49.07 21.86
CA ASP A 351 -31.52 -48.85 21.81
C ASP A 351 -31.14 -47.45 22.32
N ARG A 352 -31.93 -46.42 21.96
CA ARG A 352 -31.73 -45.06 22.48
C ARG A 352 -32.01 -44.94 23.99
N LYS A 353 -32.82 -45.82 24.59
CA LYS A 353 -32.96 -45.92 26.06
C LYS A 353 -31.89 -46.80 26.71
N ARG A 354 -31.40 -47.85 26.05
CA ARG A 354 -30.27 -48.68 26.52
C ARG A 354 -28.91 -47.98 26.43
N ARG A 355 -28.77 -46.95 25.59
CA ARG A 355 -27.62 -46.03 25.57
C ARG A 355 -27.72 -44.85 26.53
N GLY A 356 -28.72 -44.79 27.41
CA GLY A 356 -28.70 -43.94 28.60
C GLY A 356 -28.25 -44.76 29.81
N GLY A 357 -27.10 -44.44 30.40
CA GLY A 357 -26.63 -45.12 31.63
C GLY A 357 -25.24 -45.77 31.60
N ARG A 358 -24.34 -45.39 30.69
CA ARG A 358 -22.90 -45.41 31.01
C ARG A 358 -22.46 -43.97 31.19
N GLN A 359 -22.47 -43.51 32.44
CA GLN A 359 -21.79 -42.29 32.82
C GLN A 359 -20.30 -42.54 32.55
N VAL A 360 -19.79 -41.96 31.47
CA VAL A 360 -18.34 -41.88 31.26
C VAL A 360 -17.86 -40.91 32.31
N VAL A 361 -17.42 -41.45 33.44
CA VAL A 361 -16.46 -40.78 34.29
C VAL A 361 -15.24 -40.60 33.40
N THR A 362 -15.10 -39.40 32.84
CA THR A 362 -13.82 -38.90 32.37
C THR A 362 -12.91 -38.90 33.59
N GLN A 363 -12.09 -39.94 33.72
CA GLN A 363 -10.96 -39.89 34.63
C GLN A 363 -10.20 -38.61 34.26
N ARG A 364 -9.94 -37.75 35.25
CA ARG A 364 -8.98 -36.66 35.05
C ARG A 364 -7.68 -37.32 34.60
N PRO A 365 -6.97 -36.80 33.58
CA PRO A 365 -5.63 -37.29 33.29
C PRO A 365 -4.76 -37.04 34.54
N GLU A 366 -4.34 -38.11 35.22
CA GLU A 366 -3.44 -38.04 36.37
C GLU A 366 -2.00 -37.92 35.85
N GLY A 367 -1.61 -36.68 35.54
CA GLY A 367 -0.31 -36.30 34.99
C GLY A 367 -0.38 -34.96 34.26
N PRO A 368 0.77 -34.33 33.95
CA PRO A 368 0.81 -33.03 33.28
C PRO A 368 0.18 -33.12 31.88
N VAL A 369 -0.83 -32.28 31.63
CA VAL A 369 -1.57 -32.27 30.38
C VAL A 369 -0.76 -31.49 29.34
N LYS A 370 -0.27 -32.18 28.32
CA LYS A 370 0.43 -31.55 27.21
C LYS A 370 -0.55 -30.80 26.32
N VAL A 371 -0.35 -29.48 26.19
CA VAL A 371 -1.14 -28.59 25.33
C VAL A 371 -0.19 -27.77 24.48
N SER A 372 -0.63 -27.45 23.26
CA SER A 372 0.24 -26.94 22.20
C SER A 372 -0.17 -25.52 21.79
N GLU A 373 0.80 -24.63 21.61
CA GLU A 373 0.53 -23.24 21.20
C GLU A 373 0.15 -23.14 19.71
N PRO A 374 -0.62 -22.12 19.28
CA PRO A 374 -1.36 -21.19 20.11
C PRO A 374 -2.58 -21.88 20.75
N ILE A 375 -2.77 -21.68 22.06
CA ILE A 375 -3.74 -22.43 22.85
C ILE A 375 -5.17 -21.93 22.57
N THR A 376 -5.97 -22.66 21.79
CA THR A 376 -7.41 -22.37 21.66
C THR A 376 -8.19 -22.94 22.85
N ILE A 377 -9.24 -22.22 23.30
CA ILE A 377 -10.11 -22.71 24.40
C ILE A 377 -10.76 -24.06 24.06
N LYS A 378 -11.00 -24.31 22.77
CA LYS A 378 -11.47 -25.58 22.22
C LYS A 378 -10.45 -26.72 22.39
N GLU A 379 -9.17 -26.50 22.08
CA GLU A 379 -8.11 -27.51 22.27
C GLU A 379 -7.79 -27.72 23.74
N LEU A 380 -7.71 -26.65 24.53
CA LEU A 380 -7.55 -26.73 25.98
C LEU A 380 -8.69 -27.54 26.63
N SER A 381 -9.94 -27.32 26.19
CA SER A 381 -11.09 -28.12 26.64
C SER A 381 -11.01 -29.59 26.24
N ALA A 382 -10.44 -29.89 25.06
CA ALA A 382 -10.27 -31.26 24.58
C ALA A 382 -9.15 -32.01 25.32
N ALA A 383 -8.03 -31.35 25.60
CA ALA A 383 -6.87 -31.94 26.27
C ALA A 383 -7.08 -32.13 27.79
N THR A 384 -7.65 -31.14 28.47
CA THR A 384 -7.86 -31.17 29.93
C THR A 384 -9.12 -31.92 30.36
N GLY A 385 -10.04 -32.18 29.43
CA GLY A 385 -11.37 -32.73 29.72
C GLY A 385 -12.33 -31.75 30.42
N VAL A 386 -11.87 -30.54 30.79
CA VAL A 386 -12.72 -29.47 31.32
C VAL A 386 -13.59 -28.92 30.19
N LYS A 387 -14.87 -28.65 30.44
CA LYS A 387 -15.78 -28.14 29.40
C LYS A 387 -15.42 -26.70 29.05
N GLY A 388 -15.31 -26.36 27.76
CA GLY A 388 -15.02 -24.99 27.31
C GLY A 388 -15.99 -23.93 27.84
N ASN A 389 -17.26 -24.30 28.13
CA ASN A 389 -18.22 -23.41 28.80
C ASN A 389 -17.88 -23.08 30.26
N ASP A 390 -17.04 -23.87 30.91
CA ASP A 390 -16.57 -23.65 32.28
C ASP A 390 -15.22 -22.92 32.27
N ILE A 391 -14.34 -23.20 31.29
CA ILE A 391 -13.12 -22.40 30.99
C ILE A 391 -13.50 -20.94 30.66
N LEU A 392 -14.49 -20.73 29.78
CA LEU A 392 -15.02 -19.40 29.43
C LEU A 392 -15.59 -18.63 30.64
N LYS A 393 -16.08 -19.31 31.68
CA LYS A 393 -16.54 -18.64 32.90
C LYS A 393 -15.37 -18.12 33.73
N GLN A 394 -14.27 -18.88 33.81
CA GLN A 394 -13.08 -18.43 34.52
C GLN A 394 -12.42 -17.25 33.78
N LEU A 395 -12.27 -17.33 32.46
CA LEU A 395 -11.81 -16.18 31.64
C LEU A 395 -12.69 -14.94 31.85
N PHE A 396 -14.02 -15.10 31.86
CA PHE A 396 -14.95 -14.00 32.14
C PHE A 396 -14.83 -13.46 33.58
N LEU A 397 -14.47 -14.29 34.57
CA LEU A 397 -14.22 -13.88 35.95
C LEU A 397 -12.88 -13.13 36.10
N LEU A 398 -11.87 -13.49 35.31
CA LEU A 398 -10.61 -12.77 35.12
C LEU A 398 -10.77 -11.51 34.23
N GLY A 399 -11.99 -11.21 33.76
CA GLY A 399 -12.32 -10.02 32.95
C GLY A 399 -12.14 -10.19 31.44
N VAL A 400 -11.59 -11.32 30.99
CA VAL A 400 -11.25 -11.59 29.58
C VAL A 400 -12.49 -12.07 28.80
N MET A 401 -12.98 -11.26 27.85
CA MET A 401 -14.16 -11.60 27.03
C MET A 401 -13.82 -12.37 25.75
N THR A 402 -13.48 -13.65 25.91
CA THR A 402 -13.10 -14.59 24.83
C THR A 402 -14.28 -15.38 24.23
N ASN A 403 -14.00 -16.16 23.18
CA ASN A 403 -14.96 -17.09 22.55
C ASN A 403 -14.33 -18.49 22.38
N ILE A 404 -15.12 -19.54 22.13
CA ILE A 404 -14.62 -20.95 22.11
C ILE A 404 -13.43 -21.16 21.14
N ASN A 405 -13.34 -20.37 20.07
CA ASN A 405 -12.31 -20.48 19.05
C ASN A 405 -11.19 -19.42 19.18
N SER A 406 -11.26 -18.49 20.14
CA SER A 406 -10.12 -17.59 20.36
C SER A 406 -8.96 -18.33 21.02
N THR A 407 -7.76 -17.94 20.65
CA THR A 407 -6.53 -18.24 21.37
C THR A 407 -6.55 -17.56 22.74
N ILE A 408 -5.76 -18.09 23.68
CA ILE A 408 -5.45 -17.46 24.96
C ILE A 408 -3.94 -17.55 25.22
N GLU A 409 -3.41 -16.60 25.98
CA GLU A 409 -2.01 -16.60 26.40
C GLU A 409 -1.69 -17.79 27.31
N THR A 410 -0.44 -18.24 27.29
CA THR A 410 0.08 -19.33 28.13
C THR A 410 -0.16 -19.07 29.62
N ALA A 411 0.21 -17.88 30.10
CA ALA A 411 0.02 -17.46 31.48
C ALA A 411 -1.46 -17.56 31.93
N GLN A 412 -2.39 -17.11 31.07
CA GLN A 412 -3.83 -17.23 31.32
C GLN A 412 -4.27 -18.70 31.33
N ALA A 413 -3.79 -19.52 30.39
CA ALA A 413 -4.09 -20.95 30.35
C ALA A 413 -3.63 -21.68 31.64
N HIS A 414 -2.42 -21.37 32.12
CA HIS A 414 -1.90 -21.88 33.39
C HIS A 414 -2.76 -21.44 34.58
N GLU A 415 -3.07 -20.13 34.72
CA GLU A 415 -3.91 -19.62 35.81
C GLU A 415 -5.28 -20.31 35.87
N ILE A 416 -5.94 -20.50 34.72
CA ILE A 416 -7.25 -21.17 34.68
C ILE A 416 -7.14 -22.65 35.07
N MET A 417 -6.08 -23.35 34.66
CA MET A 417 -5.93 -24.79 34.95
C MET A 417 -5.43 -25.09 36.36
N VAL A 418 -4.68 -24.18 36.99
CA VAL A 418 -4.44 -24.21 38.44
C VAL A 418 -5.77 -24.21 39.21
N ASN A 419 -6.75 -23.40 38.78
CA ASN A 419 -8.11 -23.39 39.35
C ASN A 419 -8.95 -24.66 39.09
N PHE A 420 -8.41 -25.66 38.37
CA PHE A 420 -9.05 -26.97 38.12
C PHE A 420 -8.24 -28.17 38.63
N ASP A 421 -7.14 -27.94 39.37
CA ASP A 421 -6.14 -28.93 39.81
C ASP A 421 -5.43 -29.64 38.63
N ILE A 422 -5.13 -28.92 37.54
CA ILE A 422 -4.49 -29.49 36.34
C ILE A 422 -3.18 -28.75 36.06
N GLU A 423 -2.06 -29.46 36.15
CA GLU A 423 -0.78 -28.98 35.63
C GLU A 423 -0.80 -29.04 34.10
N LEU A 424 -0.65 -27.89 33.45
CA LEU A 424 -0.35 -27.82 32.02
C LEU A 424 1.16 -27.94 31.81
N GLN A 425 1.58 -28.81 30.91
CA GLN A 425 2.88 -28.69 30.26
C GLN A 425 2.64 -28.13 28.86
N VAL A 426 2.87 -26.84 28.69
CA VAL A 426 2.81 -26.24 27.36
C VAL A 426 4.03 -26.71 26.56
N VAL A 427 3.80 -27.09 25.30
CA VAL A 427 4.84 -27.46 24.34
C VAL A 427 4.57 -26.66 23.08
N GLU A 428 5.51 -25.80 22.69
CA GLU A 428 5.41 -25.03 21.45
C GLU A 428 5.15 -25.97 20.27
N LYS A 429 4.09 -25.67 19.51
CA LYS A 429 3.67 -26.49 18.38
C LYS A 429 4.47 -26.03 17.17
N LYS A 430 5.77 -26.37 17.14
CA LYS A 430 6.66 -26.00 16.03
C LYS A 430 5.91 -26.24 14.72
N SER A 431 5.68 -25.18 13.93
CA SER A 431 4.89 -25.28 12.71
C SER A 431 5.53 -26.23 11.71
N ALA A 432 4.80 -26.61 10.67
CA ALA A 432 5.39 -27.43 9.61
C ALA A 432 6.62 -26.77 8.92
N ALA A 433 6.79 -25.44 9.03
CA ALA A 433 7.99 -24.73 8.60
C ALA A 433 9.10 -24.77 9.67
N GLU A 434 8.82 -24.42 10.92
CA GLU A 434 9.80 -24.45 12.04
C GLU A 434 10.35 -25.87 12.33
N VAL A 435 9.59 -26.91 11.99
CA VAL A 435 10.04 -28.31 12.05
C VAL A 435 11.01 -28.65 10.93
N ILE A 436 10.94 -27.97 9.77
CA ILE A 436 11.91 -28.10 8.68
C ILE A 436 13.15 -27.27 9.00
N GLU A 437 13.00 -26.01 9.41
CA GLU A 437 14.10 -25.13 9.83
C GLU A 437 14.94 -25.80 10.94
N ALA A 438 14.31 -26.31 12.00
CA ALA A 438 15.01 -27.04 13.04
C ALA A 438 15.66 -28.37 12.57
N GLN A 439 15.12 -29.03 11.53
CA GLN A 439 15.78 -30.21 10.92
C GLN A 439 17.02 -29.83 10.10
N PHE A 440 17.14 -28.57 9.69
CA PHE A 440 18.33 -28.03 9.05
C PHE A 440 19.34 -27.49 10.08
N GLU A 441 18.88 -26.85 11.16
CA GLU A 441 19.74 -26.40 12.26
C GLU A 441 20.37 -27.58 13.04
N ASP A 442 19.60 -28.62 13.39
CA ASP A 442 20.07 -29.78 14.17
C ASP A 442 20.84 -30.83 13.33
N ARG A 443 21.26 -30.51 12.09
CA ARG A 443 21.85 -31.51 11.17
C ARG A 443 23.35 -31.75 11.39
N ASP A 444 23.76 -33.01 11.36
CA ASP A 444 25.18 -33.39 11.31
C ASP A 444 25.81 -32.89 10.00
N ARG A 445 26.67 -31.86 10.07
CA ARG A 445 27.45 -31.38 8.92
C ARG A 445 28.46 -32.45 8.47
N SER A 446 28.48 -32.73 7.17
CA SER A 446 29.10 -33.91 6.59
C SER A 446 30.31 -33.61 5.70
N ASP A 447 30.27 -32.55 4.89
CA ASP A 447 31.37 -32.06 4.05
C ASP A 447 31.60 -30.55 4.30
N GLU A 448 31.90 -30.21 5.56
CA GLU A 448 32.18 -28.83 5.96
C GLU A 448 33.52 -28.35 5.36
N ARG A 449 33.44 -27.43 4.40
CA ARG A 449 34.58 -26.86 3.68
C ARG A 449 34.54 -25.34 3.66
N PRO A 450 35.69 -24.65 3.47
CA PRO A 450 35.72 -23.21 3.27
C PRO A 450 34.83 -22.80 2.08
N ARG A 451 34.08 -21.71 2.22
CA ARG A 451 33.20 -21.17 1.17
C ARG A 451 33.57 -19.75 0.78
N SER A 452 33.21 -19.39 -0.44
CA SER A 452 33.28 -18.01 -0.94
C SER A 452 32.50 -17.03 -0.06
N PRO A 453 33.03 -15.84 0.24
CA PRO A 453 32.27 -14.79 0.89
C PRO A 453 31.15 -14.29 -0.02
N VAL A 454 30.03 -13.95 0.58
CA VAL A 454 28.92 -13.25 -0.06
C VAL A 454 28.94 -11.80 0.41
N VAL A 455 28.96 -10.86 -0.54
CA VAL A 455 29.33 -9.46 -0.31
C VAL A 455 28.26 -8.52 -0.86
N THR A 456 27.62 -7.72 0.00
CA THR A 456 26.63 -6.72 -0.43
C THR A 456 27.32 -5.37 -0.63
N ILE A 457 27.04 -4.68 -1.74
CA ILE A 457 27.54 -3.30 -1.97
C ILE A 457 26.47 -2.26 -1.58
N LEU A 458 26.75 -1.52 -0.50
CA LEU A 458 25.94 -0.42 0.02
C LEU A 458 26.58 0.96 -0.26
N GLY A 459 25.85 2.03 0.05
CA GLY A 459 26.26 3.41 -0.21
C GLY A 459 25.18 4.23 -0.93
N HIS A 460 25.43 5.54 -1.00
CA HIS A 460 24.56 6.56 -1.60
C HIS A 460 24.36 6.38 -3.12
N VAL A 461 23.38 7.10 -3.67
CA VAL A 461 23.26 7.37 -5.11
C VAL A 461 24.51 8.13 -5.60
N ASP A 462 24.85 7.99 -6.89
CA ASP A 462 25.98 8.64 -7.58
C ASP A 462 27.40 8.45 -6.99
N HIS A 463 27.54 7.65 -5.93
CA HIS A 463 28.83 7.15 -5.43
C HIS A 463 29.49 6.10 -6.36
N GLY A 464 28.84 5.74 -7.48
CA GLY A 464 29.40 4.86 -8.51
C GLY A 464 29.38 3.37 -8.16
N LYS A 465 28.42 2.90 -7.34
CA LYS A 465 28.29 1.48 -6.95
C LYS A 465 28.18 0.54 -8.15
N THR A 466 27.20 0.81 -9.02
CA THR A 466 26.93 0.04 -10.25
C THR A 466 28.15 0.09 -11.18
N SER A 467 28.81 1.24 -11.31
CA SER A 467 30.02 1.41 -12.11
C SER A 467 31.22 0.58 -11.59
N LEU A 468 31.38 0.50 -10.26
CA LEU A 468 32.41 -0.33 -9.61
C LEU A 468 32.11 -1.82 -9.86
N LEU A 469 30.85 -2.23 -9.70
CA LEU A 469 30.38 -3.59 -9.96
C LEU A 469 30.53 -3.99 -11.44
N ASP A 470 30.22 -3.09 -12.37
CA ASP A 470 30.41 -3.32 -13.82
C ASP A 470 31.89 -3.54 -14.16
N LYS A 471 32.78 -2.69 -13.61
CA LYS A 471 34.22 -2.83 -13.80
C LYS A 471 34.74 -4.14 -13.23
N ILE A 472 34.27 -4.55 -12.05
CA ILE A 472 34.55 -5.86 -11.43
C ILE A 472 34.05 -7.00 -12.32
N ARG A 473 32.82 -6.91 -12.85
CA ARG A 473 32.18 -7.94 -13.67
C ARG A 473 32.66 -7.96 -15.13
N ASN A 474 33.54 -7.03 -15.52
CA ASN A 474 33.94 -6.78 -16.91
C ASN A 474 32.73 -6.59 -17.85
N ALA A 475 31.70 -5.90 -17.35
CA ALA A 475 30.43 -5.64 -18.02
C ALA A 475 30.15 -4.13 -18.11
N ASN A 476 28.99 -3.80 -18.70
CA ASN A 476 28.48 -2.43 -18.80
C ASN A 476 26.94 -2.50 -18.73
N VAL A 477 26.41 -2.38 -17.52
CA VAL A 477 24.99 -2.38 -17.15
C VAL A 477 24.50 -0.96 -16.90
N ALA A 478 25.34 -0.09 -16.30
CA ALA A 478 24.97 1.28 -15.97
C ALA A 478 24.54 2.11 -17.20
N GLU A 479 25.13 1.88 -18.39
CA GLU A 479 24.69 2.51 -19.65
C GLU A 479 23.43 1.85 -20.26
N GLY A 480 23.02 0.68 -19.77
CA GLY A 480 21.89 -0.11 -20.26
C GLY A 480 20.63 -0.10 -19.37
N GLU A 481 20.75 0.33 -18.11
CA GLU A 481 19.61 0.44 -17.18
C GLU A 481 18.82 1.74 -17.38
N ALA A 482 17.49 1.64 -17.27
CA ALA A 482 16.61 2.79 -17.37
C ALA A 482 16.90 3.79 -16.23
N GLY A 483 17.20 5.04 -16.60
CA GLY A 483 17.62 6.08 -15.66
C GLY A 483 19.06 5.96 -15.14
N GLY A 484 19.84 4.97 -15.60
CA GLY A 484 21.24 4.78 -15.18
C GLY A 484 21.41 4.32 -13.72
N ILE A 485 20.38 3.70 -13.13
CA ILE A 485 20.35 3.31 -11.72
C ILE A 485 19.92 1.84 -11.51
N THR A 486 20.67 1.11 -10.67
CA THR A 486 20.23 -0.20 -10.18
C THR A 486 18.90 -0.04 -9.43
N GLN A 487 17.82 -0.66 -9.94
CA GLN A 487 16.48 -0.61 -9.33
C GLN A 487 15.97 -1.99 -8.83
N ALA A 488 16.71 -3.07 -9.07
CA ALA A 488 16.41 -4.41 -8.56
C ALA A 488 17.67 -5.06 -7.98
N THR A 489 17.53 -5.84 -6.89
CA THR A 489 18.64 -6.60 -6.32
C THR A 489 19.06 -7.74 -7.27
N SER A 490 20.33 -7.73 -7.66
CA SER A 490 20.95 -8.78 -8.48
C SER A 490 22.14 -9.39 -7.74
N ALA A 491 22.53 -10.61 -8.11
CA ALA A 491 23.71 -11.27 -7.57
C ALA A 491 24.48 -12.00 -8.65
N PHE A 492 25.81 -11.94 -8.57
CA PHE A 492 26.73 -12.51 -9.56
C PHE A 492 28.06 -12.94 -8.92
N ARG A 493 28.84 -13.76 -9.64
CA ARG A 493 30.09 -14.32 -9.15
C ARG A 493 31.31 -13.78 -9.91
N VAL A 494 32.41 -13.61 -9.19
CA VAL A 494 33.64 -13.00 -9.70
C VAL A 494 34.84 -13.87 -9.32
N PRO A 495 35.69 -14.29 -10.28
CA PRO A 495 36.92 -15.01 -9.99
C PRO A 495 38.03 -14.06 -9.49
N VAL A 496 38.58 -14.38 -8.33
CA VAL A 496 39.69 -13.67 -7.66
C VAL A 496 40.94 -14.54 -7.69
N LYS A 497 42.11 -13.92 -7.94
CA LYS A 497 43.40 -14.59 -8.14
C LYS A 497 44.23 -14.64 -6.87
N ALA A 498 43.71 -15.35 -5.87
CA ALA A 498 44.36 -15.54 -4.57
C ALA A 498 45.55 -16.53 -4.67
N GLY A 499 46.73 -16.00 -5.01
CA GLY A 499 47.98 -16.76 -5.08
C GLY A 499 48.02 -17.75 -6.25
N GLU A 500 48.14 -19.05 -5.95
CA GLU A 500 48.13 -20.13 -6.97
C GLU A 500 46.72 -20.68 -7.28
N GLY A 501 45.67 -20.17 -6.61
CA GLY A 501 44.29 -20.62 -6.78
C GLY A 501 43.36 -19.55 -7.36
N GLU A 502 42.38 -19.99 -8.15
CA GLU A 502 41.21 -19.18 -8.48
C GLU A 502 40.13 -19.41 -7.41
N ARG A 503 39.78 -18.36 -6.67
CA ARG A 503 38.64 -18.34 -5.74
C ARG A 503 37.50 -17.56 -6.36
N LEU A 504 36.29 -17.71 -5.80
CA LEU A 504 35.13 -16.90 -6.19
C LEU A 504 34.71 -15.98 -5.05
N VAL A 505 34.26 -14.77 -5.38
CA VAL A 505 33.51 -13.87 -4.49
C VAL A 505 32.14 -13.66 -5.10
N THR A 506 31.09 -13.73 -4.28
CA THR A 506 29.70 -13.56 -4.73
C THR A 506 29.20 -12.19 -4.32
N PHE A 507 28.96 -11.31 -5.30
CA PHE A 507 28.46 -9.96 -5.05
C PHE A 507 26.94 -9.91 -5.11
N ILE A 508 26.35 -9.07 -4.26
CA ILE A 508 24.94 -8.66 -4.29
C ILE A 508 24.89 -7.15 -4.50
N ASP A 509 24.27 -6.71 -5.61
CA ASP A 509 23.97 -5.30 -5.85
C ASP A 509 22.65 -4.90 -5.18
N THR A 510 22.59 -3.68 -4.63
CA THR A 510 21.40 -3.15 -3.98
C THR A 510 21.15 -1.69 -4.39
N PRO A 511 19.92 -1.30 -4.72
CA PRO A 511 19.61 0.08 -5.10
C PRO A 511 20.02 1.12 -4.04
N GLY A 512 20.68 2.19 -4.50
CA GLY A 512 21.19 3.27 -3.63
C GLY A 512 20.10 4.22 -3.10
N HIS A 513 19.06 4.49 -3.90
CA HIS A 513 18.01 5.45 -3.56
C HIS A 513 17.26 5.09 -2.27
N GLU A 514 17.07 6.07 -1.39
CA GLU A 514 16.30 5.98 -0.13
C GLU A 514 15.11 5.01 -0.19
N ALA A 515 14.28 5.13 -1.24
CA ALA A 515 13.17 4.24 -1.59
C ALA A 515 13.35 2.76 -1.17
N PHE A 516 14.51 2.19 -1.48
CA PHE A 516 14.81 0.77 -1.37
C PHE A 516 15.48 0.36 -0.04
N THR A 517 15.20 1.07 1.07
CA THR A 517 15.65 0.72 2.44
C THR A 517 15.44 -0.76 2.76
N SER A 518 14.31 -1.36 2.35
CA SER A 518 14.02 -2.79 2.55
C SER A 518 14.99 -3.72 1.81
N MET A 519 15.37 -3.37 0.57
CA MET A 519 16.37 -4.14 -0.19
C MET A 519 17.77 -4.02 0.42
N ARG A 520 18.16 -2.82 0.91
CA ARG A 520 19.45 -2.62 1.61
C ARG A 520 19.52 -3.45 2.90
N ALA A 521 18.46 -3.44 3.71
CA ALA A 521 18.36 -4.24 4.93
C ALA A 521 18.41 -5.75 4.62
N ARG A 522 17.66 -6.22 3.60
CA ARG A 522 17.69 -7.62 3.14
C ARG A 522 19.08 -8.04 2.67
N GLY A 523 19.75 -7.20 1.86
CA GLY A 523 21.11 -7.46 1.38
C GLY A 523 22.09 -7.63 2.54
N ALA A 524 22.11 -6.68 3.47
CA ALA A 524 22.98 -6.74 4.65
C ALA A 524 22.76 -7.99 5.51
N GLN A 525 21.52 -8.48 5.67
CA GLN A 525 21.20 -9.69 6.45
C GLN A 525 21.64 -11.01 5.80
N VAL A 526 21.89 -11.03 4.48
CA VAL A 526 22.19 -12.25 3.72
C VAL A 526 23.69 -12.43 3.46
N THR A 527 24.52 -11.44 3.81
CA THR A 527 25.94 -11.38 3.43
C THR A 527 26.92 -11.44 4.59
N ASP A 528 28.09 -12.01 4.31
CA ASP A 528 29.18 -12.20 5.27
C ASP A 528 30.02 -10.94 5.47
N VAL A 529 30.07 -10.06 4.46
CA VAL A 529 30.78 -8.78 4.46
C VAL A 529 29.96 -7.72 3.71
N VAL A 530 30.01 -6.46 4.14
CA VAL A 530 29.44 -5.31 3.42
C VAL A 530 30.56 -4.45 2.85
N VAL A 531 30.49 -4.12 1.56
CA VAL A 531 31.31 -3.05 0.96
C VAL A 531 30.51 -1.76 0.97
N LEU A 532 31.01 -0.75 1.69
CA LEU A 532 30.42 0.58 1.75
C LEU A 532 31.14 1.51 0.75
N VAL A 533 30.45 1.90 -0.32
CA VAL A 533 31.03 2.81 -1.33
C VAL A 533 30.81 4.26 -0.90
N VAL A 534 31.92 4.97 -0.70
CA VAL A 534 31.96 6.39 -0.34
C VAL A 534 32.73 7.11 -1.45
N ALA A 535 32.19 8.18 -2.01
CA ALA A 535 32.89 8.90 -3.06
C ALA A 535 33.83 9.97 -2.49
N ALA A 536 35.00 10.14 -3.11
CA ALA A 536 36.05 11.04 -2.63
C ALA A 536 35.76 12.54 -2.87
N ASP A 537 34.81 12.87 -3.74
CA ASP A 537 34.25 14.21 -3.92
C ASP A 537 33.22 14.54 -2.83
N ASP A 538 32.23 13.65 -2.63
CA ASP A 538 31.08 13.88 -1.75
C ASP A 538 31.39 13.62 -0.26
N GLY A 539 31.93 12.44 0.06
CA GLY A 539 32.15 11.96 1.44
C GLY A 539 30.93 11.26 2.04
N VAL A 540 30.76 11.35 3.37
CA VAL A 540 29.69 10.64 4.08
C VAL A 540 28.36 11.39 3.96
N MET A 541 27.37 10.76 3.30
CA MET A 541 26.03 11.29 3.05
C MET A 541 24.95 10.53 3.86
N PRO A 542 23.71 11.06 4.02
CA PRO A 542 22.70 10.43 4.87
C PRO A 542 22.35 8.96 4.52
N GLN A 543 22.33 8.59 3.23
CA GLN A 543 22.12 7.19 2.81
C GLN A 543 23.35 6.29 3.09
N THR A 544 24.55 6.87 3.20
CA THR A 544 25.73 6.18 3.71
C THR A 544 25.57 5.88 5.20
N ILE A 545 25.07 6.83 6.00
CA ILE A 545 24.79 6.63 7.43
C ILE A 545 23.70 5.58 7.65
N GLU A 546 22.65 5.60 6.82
CA GLU A 546 21.62 4.55 6.78
C GLU A 546 22.22 3.18 6.45
N SER A 547 23.10 3.11 5.46
CA SER A 547 23.81 1.88 5.06
C SER A 547 24.70 1.32 6.18
N ILE A 548 25.44 2.17 6.88
CA ILE A 548 26.23 1.81 8.08
C ILE A 548 25.30 1.24 9.17
N SER A 549 24.14 1.86 9.36
CA SER A 549 23.16 1.43 10.36
C SER A 549 22.59 0.04 10.06
N HIS A 550 22.29 -0.27 8.78
CA HIS A 550 21.83 -1.60 8.38
C HIS A 550 22.90 -2.68 8.58
N ALA A 551 24.13 -2.41 8.16
CA ALA A 551 25.25 -3.35 8.31
C ALA A 551 25.56 -3.63 9.80
N LYS A 552 25.59 -2.59 10.65
CA LYS A 552 25.73 -2.75 12.11
C LYS A 552 24.55 -3.48 12.74
N ALA A 553 23.32 -3.24 12.29
CA ALA A 553 22.13 -3.94 12.79
C ALA A 553 22.10 -5.44 12.38
N ALA A 554 22.73 -5.80 11.25
CA ALA A 554 22.96 -7.17 10.84
C ALA A 554 24.17 -7.83 11.55
N GLY A 555 25.05 -7.04 12.19
CA GLY A 555 26.27 -7.52 12.83
C GLY A 555 27.39 -7.87 11.85
N VAL A 556 27.35 -7.34 10.62
CA VAL A 556 28.22 -7.73 9.51
C VAL A 556 29.41 -6.76 9.38
N PRO A 557 30.65 -7.24 9.21
CA PRO A 557 31.83 -6.38 9.05
C PRO A 557 31.76 -5.54 7.77
N ILE A 558 32.33 -4.34 7.85
CA ILE A 558 32.27 -3.31 6.79
C ILE A 558 33.69 -3.07 6.25
N VAL A 559 33.83 -3.17 4.93
CA VAL A 559 35.01 -2.71 4.18
C VAL A 559 34.59 -1.45 3.42
N VAL A 560 35.36 -0.37 3.50
CA VAL A 560 35.04 0.88 2.81
C VAL A 560 35.78 0.95 1.47
N ALA A 561 35.03 1.13 0.38
CA ALA A 561 35.58 1.44 -0.94
C ALA A 561 35.46 2.96 -1.17
N LEU A 562 36.58 3.69 -1.03
CA LEU A 562 36.65 5.11 -1.32
C LEU A 562 36.81 5.30 -2.84
N ASN A 563 35.73 5.61 -3.54
CA ASN A 563 35.64 5.64 -5.01
C ASN A 563 35.90 7.05 -5.58
N LYS A 564 36.06 7.15 -6.90
CA LYS A 564 36.32 8.38 -7.68
C LYS A 564 37.67 9.06 -7.37
N ILE A 565 38.71 8.31 -6.97
CA ILE A 565 40.05 8.88 -6.70
C ILE A 565 40.74 9.50 -7.94
N ASP A 566 40.20 9.24 -9.12
CA ASP A 566 40.59 9.85 -10.40
C ASP A 566 40.19 11.34 -10.53
N ARG A 567 39.23 11.82 -9.71
CA ARG A 567 38.81 13.23 -9.73
C ARG A 567 39.89 14.16 -9.14
N PRO A 568 40.11 15.37 -9.69
CA PRO A 568 41.05 16.35 -9.12
C PRO A 568 40.64 16.81 -7.70
N ASP A 569 39.37 16.63 -7.35
CA ASP A 569 38.78 16.97 -6.05
C ASP A 569 39.18 15.96 -4.93
N ALA A 570 39.64 14.76 -5.31
CA ALA A 570 40.06 13.67 -4.42
C ALA A 570 41.46 13.91 -3.81
N THR A 571 41.70 15.12 -3.33
CA THR A 571 42.97 15.51 -2.70
C THR A 571 43.16 14.85 -1.33
N GLU A 572 44.41 14.57 -0.93
CA GLU A 572 44.70 13.89 0.34
C GLU A 572 44.08 14.56 1.60
N PRO A 573 43.98 15.90 1.71
CA PRO A 573 43.23 16.55 2.81
C PRO A 573 41.73 16.24 2.80
N ASN A 574 41.11 16.07 1.62
CA ASN A 574 39.71 15.69 1.48
C ASN A 574 39.51 14.21 1.83
N ILE A 575 40.46 13.33 1.46
CA ILE A 575 40.50 11.94 1.91
C ILE A 575 40.56 11.88 3.44
N GLN A 576 41.48 12.62 4.07
CA GLN A 576 41.61 12.68 5.53
C GLN A 576 40.36 13.21 6.23
N ARG A 577 39.65 14.19 5.63
CA ARG A 577 38.32 14.65 6.10
C ARG A 577 37.32 13.49 6.10
N ILE A 578 37.25 12.71 5.02
CA ILE A 578 36.31 11.59 4.88
C ILE A 578 36.63 10.46 5.88
N LEU A 579 37.92 10.15 6.11
CA LEU A 579 38.33 9.24 7.18
C LEU A 579 37.87 9.71 8.57
N GLY A 580 37.92 11.02 8.84
CA GLY A 580 37.36 11.62 10.04
C GLY A 580 35.85 11.40 10.18
N GLN A 581 35.08 11.66 9.10
CA GLN A 581 33.63 11.41 9.08
C GLN A 581 33.27 9.93 9.27
N LEU A 582 34.09 9.00 8.77
CA LEU A 582 33.90 7.57 9.00
C LEU A 582 34.13 7.20 10.47
N ALA A 583 35.18 7.74 11.09
CA ALA A 583 35.46 7.54 12.51
C ALA A 583 34.38 8.16 13.44
N GLU A 584 33.77 9.29 13.05
CA GLU A 584 32.58 9.86 13.73
C GLU A 584 31.37 8.90 13.72
N HIS A 585 31.29 8.01 12.73
CA HIS A 585 30.32 6.91 12.65
C HIS A 585 30.89 5.56 13.13
N GLU A 586 31.92 5.59 13.98
CA GLU A 586 32.60 4.44 14.61
C GLU A 586 33.33 3.52 13.62
N LEU A 587 33.48 3.90 12.34
CA LEU A 587 34.26 3.17 11.35
C LEU A 587 35.71 3.67 11.36
N ASN A 588 36.52 3.09 12.24
CA ASN A 588 37.89 3.53 12.48
C ASN A 588 38.85 2.87 11.47
N PRO A 589 39.58 3.65 10.64
CA PRO A 589 40.48 3.07 9.64
C PRO A 589 41.62 2.26 10.25
N VAL A 590 42.02 1.16 9.61
CA VAL A 590 43.21 0.37 9.99
C VAL A 590 44.49 1.23 9.99
N GLU A 591 44.61 2.23 9.09
CA GLU A 591 45.71 3.22 9.09
C GLU A 591 45.86 3.97 10.43
N TRP A 592 44.76 4.11 11.20
CA TRP A 592 44.73 4.80 12.50
C TRP A 592 44.74 3.81 13.68
N GLY A 593 44.94 2.52 13.42
CA GLY A 593 44.87 1.44 14.42
C GLY A 593 43.45 0.97 14.74
N GLY A 594 42.49 1.25 13.85
CA GLY A 594 41.12 0.72 13.91
C GLY A 594 40.98 -0.66 13.27
N ASP A 595 39.73 -1.01 12.98
CA ASP A 595 39.26 -2.31 12.49
C ASP A 595 38.66 -2.27 11.07
N THR A 596 38.38 -1.07 10.55
CA THR A 596 37.73 -0.88 9.26
C THR A 596 38.79 -0.75 8.15
N GLU A 597 38.80 -1.69 7.21
CA GLU A 597 39.62 -1.60 6.01
C GLU A 597 39.09 -0.51 5.06
N VAL A 598 39.97 0.34 4.52
CA VAL A 598 39.60 1.44 3.62
C VAL A 598 40.44 1.41 2.34
N VAL A 599 39.84 0.99 1.24
CA VAL A 599 40.51 0.81 -0.06
C VAL A 599 40.26 2.03 -0.95
N LYS A 600 41.35 2.63 -1.48
CA LYS A 600 41.29 3.76 -2.42
C LYS A 600 41.05 3.21 -3.84
N THR A 601 39.92 3.54 -4.48
CA THR A 601 39.44 2.92 -5.73
C THR A 601 39.00 3.91 -6.81
N SER A 602 39.13 3.51 -8.08
CA SER A 602 38.50 4.20 -9.22
C SER A 602 37.77 3.19 -10.11
N ALA A 603 36.44 3.30 -10.17
CA ALA A 603 35.63 2.51 -11.11
C ALA A 603 35.98 2.76 -12.59
N ILE A 604 36.36 4.00 -12.94
CA ILE A 604 36.67 4.39 -14.33
C ILE A 604 38.00 3.76 -14.76
N ASN A 605 39.08 4.01 -14.03
CA ASN A 605 40.40 3.48 -14.38
C ASN A 605 40.47 1.97 -14.14
N GLY A 606 39.95 1.50 -13.00
CA GLY A 606 40.14 0.16 -12.45
C GLY A 606 41.12 0.12 -11.26
N ASP A 607 41.61 1.27 -10.81
CA ASP A 607 42.56 1.38 -9.71
C ASP A 607 41.93 0.87 -8.39
N GLY A 608 42.73 0.18 -7.56
CA GLY A 608 42.30 -0.37 -6.26
C GLY A 608 41.34 -1.57 -6.32
N ILE A 609 40.81 -1.95 -7.49
CA ILE A 609 39.79 -3.01 -7.57
C ILE A 609 40.36 -4.39 -7.21
N GLN A 610 41.57 -4.71 -7.65
CA GLN A 610 42.21 -5.99 -7.27
C GLN A 610 42.50 -6.04 -5.76
N GLU A 611 42.97 -4.94 -5.18
CA GLU A 611 43.24 -4.81 -3.74
C GLU A 611 41.96 -4.99 -2.92
N LEU A 612 40.82 -4.42 -3.36
CA LEU A 612 39.52 -4.68 -2.75
C LEU A 612 39.10 -6.16 -2.83
N LEU A 613 39.32 -6.83 -3.97
CA LEU A 613 39.01 -8.25 -4.13
C LEU A 613 39.89 -9.16 -3.26
N ASP A 614 41.19 -8.83 -3.14
CA ASP A 614 42.14 -9.56 -2.32
C ASP A 614 41.79 -9.39 -0.82
N ILE A 615 41.45 -8.18 -0.39
CA ILE A 615 40.97 -7.89 0.99
C ILE A 615 39.68 -8.65 1.31
N LEU A 616 38.73 -8.75 0.36
CA LEU A 616 37.50 -9.52 0.58
C LEU A 616 37.74 -11.03 0.73
N ASP A 617 38.77 -11.59 0.07
CA ASP A 617 39.18 -12.98 0.30
C ASP A 617 39.87 -13.14 1.66
N TYR A 618 40.74 -12.21 2.06
CA TYR A 618 41.36 -12.23 3.40
C TYR A 618 40.34 -12.10 4.54
N GLN A 619 39.28 -11.31 4.36
CA GLN A 619 38.16 -11.24 5.32
C GLN A 619 37.41 -12.58 5.42
N ALA A 620 37.24 -13.31 4.30
CA ALA A 620 36.64 -14.65 4.32
C ALA A 620 37.48 -15.67 5.10
N GLU A 621 38.80 -15.59 5.02
CA GLU A 621 39.72 -16.41 5.82
C GLU A 621 39.69 -16.02 7.30
N LEU A 622 39.70 -14.72 7.62
CA LEU A 622 39.67 -14.20 8.99
C LEU A 622 38.37 -14.55 9.73
N LEU A 623 37.24 -14.62 9.03
CA LEU A 623 35.94 -15.05 9.53
C LEU A 623 35.79 -16.59 9.55
N GLU A 624 36.79 -17.35 9.10
CA GLU A 624 36.75 -18.81 8.90
C GLU A 624 35.49 -19.33 8.17
N LEU A 625 35.03 -18.64 7.11
CA LEU A 625 33.74 -18.92 6.46
C LEU A 625 33.66 -20.36 5.91
N LYS A 626 32.72 -21.14 6.44
CA LYS A 626 32.44 -22.53 6.06
C LYS A 626 30.99 -22.74 5.66
N ALA A 627 30.72 -23.84 4.96
CA ALA A 627 29.40 -24.46 4.85
C ALA A 627 29.57 -25.97 4.59
N ASP A 628 28.51 -26.74 4.84
CA ASP A 628 28.39 -28.10 4.30
C ASP A 628 28.10 -28.01 2.78
N PHE A 629 28.82 -28.80 1.99
CA PHE A 629 28.62 -28.92 0.54
C PHE A 629 27.78 -30.16 0.14
N ASP A 630 27.51 -31.08 1.08
CA ASP A 630 26.65 -32.25 0.87
C ASP A 630 25.27 -32.04 1.54
N GLY A 631 24.33 -32.95 1.29
CA GLY A 631 22.97 -32.91 1.83
C GLY A 631 22.04 -31.91 1.14
N ASN A 632 20.80 -31.86 1.63
CA ASN A 632 19.75 -30.99 1.09
C ASN A 632 20.14 -29.50 1.26
N ALA A 633 19.81 -28.66 0.27
CA ALA A 633 20.12 -27.23 0.32
C ALA A 633 19.16 -26.39 1.19
N GLU A 634 19.74 -25.42 1.90
CA GLU A 634 19.09 -24.25 2.49
C GLU A 634 19.66 -22.97 1.86
N GLY A 635 18.84 -21.91 1.84
CA GLY A 635 19.30 -20.59 1.49
C GLY A 635 18.18 -19.55 1.57
N THR A 636 18.40 -18.38 0.97
CA THR A 636 17.47 -17.25 1.04
C THR A 636 17.08 -16.75 -0.35
N VAL A 637 15.80 -16.40 -0.53
CA VAL A 637 15.31 -15.72 -1.74
C VAL A 637 15.80 -14.27 -1.74
N LEU A 638 16.58 -13.90 -2.76
CA LEU A 638 17.03 -12.52 -2.97
C LEU A 638 15.90 -11.67 -3.55
N GLU A 639 15.33 -12.13 -4.67
CA GLU A 639 14.21 -11.49 -5.37
C GLU A 639 13.37 -12.52 -6.14
N ALA A 640 12.13 -12.19 -6.47
CA ALA A 640 11.23 -13.10 -7.17
C ALA A 640 10.34 -12.39 -8.20
N GLN A 641 10.13 -13.02 -9.36
CA GLN A 641 9.44 -12.46 -10.53
C GLN A 641 8.59 -13.49 -11.29
N VAL A 642 7.74 -13.01 -12.21
CA VAL A 642 6.94 -13.86 -13.11
C VAL A 642 7.45 -13.70 -14.53
N VAL A 643 8.06 -14.76 -15.07
CA VAL A 643 8.68 -14.76 -16.41
C VAL A 643 7.81 -15.55 -17.38
N ASP A 644 7.48 -14.96 -18.53
CA ASP A 644 6.66 -15.60 -19.56
C ASP A 644 7.27 -16.95 -20.01
N GLY A 645 6.42 -17.98 -20.07
CA GLY A 645 6.82 -19.36 -20.40
C GLY A 645 7.56 -20.13 -19.29
N ARG A 646 8.24 -19.48 -18.34
CA ARG A 646 8.84 -20.14 -17.16
C ARG A 646 7.88 -20.21 -15.96
N GLY A 647 7.01 -19.21 -15.80
CA GLY A 647 6.12 -19.04 -14.63
C GLY A 647 6.83 -18.25 -13.51
N PRO A 648 6.52 -18.52 -12.23
CA PRO A 648 7.29 -17.98 -11.11
C PRO A 648 8.76 -18.41 -11.19
N VAL A 649 9.65 -17.43 -11.09
CA VAL A 649 11.11 -17.59 -11.03
C VAL A 649 11.60 -16.87 -9.77
N ALA A 650 12.33 -17.56 -8.92
CA ALA A 650 12.97 -16.98 -7.73
C ALA A 650 14.49 -16.93 -7.97
N SER A 651 15.09 -15.77 -7.75
CA SER A 651 16.53 -15.62 -7.58
C SER A 651 16.86 -15.94 -6.14
N VAL A 652 17.64 -16.99 -5.90
CA VAL A 652 17.98 -17.47 -4.55
C VAL A 652 19.48 -17.58 -4.40
N LEU A 653 19.98 -17.39 -3.18
CA LEU A 653 21.35 -17.69 -2.80
C LEU A 653 21.37 -18.99 -2.00
N VAL A 654 22.09 -20.00 -2.47
CA VAL A 654 22.34 -21.23 -1.69
C VAL A 654 23.34 -20.89 -0.58
N GLN A 655 23.00 -21.17 0.68
CA GLN A 655 23.85 -20.87 1.84
C GLN A 655 24.54 -22.13 2.39
N GLU A 656 23.83 -23.26 2.44
CA GLU A 656 24.42 -24.57 2.73
C GLU A 656 23.80 -25.69 1.86
N GLY A 657 24.51 -26.81 1.71
CA GLY A 657 24.07 -28.01 1.00
C GLY A 657 24.06 -27.89 -0.54
N GLN A 658 23.62 -28.95 -1.23
CA GLN A 658 23.59 -29.00 -2.69
C GLN A 658 22.17 -28.87 -3.25
N LEU A 659 21.92 -27.84 -4.06
CA LEU A 659 20.65 -27.65 -4.77
C LEU A 659 20.72 -28.34 -6.14
N THR A 660 19.75 -29.21 -6.43
CA THR A 660 19.77 -30.04 -7.66
C THR A 660 18.46 -29.95 -8.45
N THR A 661 18.56 -30.02 -9.77
CA THR A 661 17.37 -30.02 -10.66
C THR A 661 16.46 -31.21 -10.38
N GLY A 662 15.16 -30.95 -10.24
CA GLY A 662 14.17 -31.96 -9.87
C GLY A 662 14.00 -32.18 -8.37
N SER A 663 14.70 -31.48 -7.49
CA SER A 663 14.43 -31.46 -6.04
C SER A 663 13.09 -30.78 -5.72
N PHE A 664 12.49 -31.13 -4.56
CA PHE A 664 11.31 -30.44 -4.04
C PHE A 664 11.72 -29.31 -3.11
N ILE A 665 11.08 -28.15 -3.25
CA ILE A 665 11.44 -26.92 -2.55
C ILE A 665 10.20 -26.33 -1.86
N VAL A 666 10.39 -25.85 -0.64
CA VAL A 666 9.49 -24.91 0.04
C VAL A 666 10.24 -23.60 0.26
N SER A 667 9.57 -22.47 0.08
CA SER A 667 10.13 -21.14 0.31
C SER A 667 9.01 -20.24 0.81
N GLY A 668 9.03 -19.95 2.12
CA GLY A 668 7.95 -19.30 2.87
C GLY A 668 6.55 -19.81 2.49
N ARG A 669 5.89 -19.08 1.59
CA ARG A 669 4.51 -19.34 1.14
C ARG A 669 4.43 -20.13 -0.17
N GLY A 670 5.50 -20.26 -0.93
CA GLY A 670 5.58 -21.03 -2.17
C GLY A 670 6.05 -22.47 -1.96
N PHE A 671 5.59 -23.41 -2.79
CA PHE A 671 6.18 -24.74 -2.86
C PHE A 671 6.24 -25.26 -4.30
N GLY A 672 7.07 -26.27 -4.56
CA GLY A 672 7.06 -26.91 -5.85
C GLY A 672 8.20 -27.90 -6.08
N ARG A 673 8.59 -28.01 -7.35
CA ARG A 673 9.69 -28.86 -7.80
C ARG A 673 10.55 -28.09 -8.78
N VAL A 674 11.85 -28.01 -8.51
CA VAL A 674 12.82 -27.30 -9.36
C VAL A 674 12.79 -27.92 -10.76
N ARG A 675 12.38 -27.14 -11.77
CA ARG A 675 12.27 -27.58 -13.18
C ARG A 675 13.52 -27.28 -13.98
N ASP A 676 14.12 -26.12 -13.71
CA ASP A 676 15.19 -25.51 -14.49
C ASP A 676 15.87 -24.46 -13.61
N MET A 677 17.21 -24.47 -13.57
CA MET A 677 18.07 -23.56 -12.81
C MET A 677 19.00 -22.83 -13.76
N VAL A 678 19.12 -21.53 -13.58
CA VAL A 678 19.94 -20.65 -14.41
C VAL A 678 20.88 -19.87 -13.50
N ASP A 679 22.16 -19.93 -13.84
CA ASP A 679 23.28 -19.24 -13.18
C ASP A 679 23.30 -17.74 -13.52
N ASP A 680 24.10 -16.95 -12.82
CA ASP A 680 24.22 -15.50 -13.04
C ASP A 680 24.64 -15.14 -14.48
N HIS A 681 25.50 -15.96 -15.09
CA HIS A 681 25.89 -15.85 -16.51
C HIS A 681 24.81 -16.33 -17.51
N GLY A 682 23.56 -16.55 -17.09
CA GLY A 682 22.44 -16.99 -17.93
C GLY A 682 22.55 -18.46 -18.42
N THR A 683 23.53 -19.21 -17.91
CA THR A 683 23.79 -20.60 -18.30
C THR A 683 22.95 -21.56 -17.45
N ARG A 684 22.44 -22.64 -18.05
CA ARG A 684 21.69 -23.68 -17.33
C ARG A 684 22.61 -24.62 -16.57
N VAL A 685 22.31 -24.82 -15.29
CA VAL A 685 23.07 -25.70 -14.37
C VAL A 685 22.16 -26.80 -13.82
N GLN A 686 22.73 -27.99 -13.53
CA GLN A 686 21.97 -29.12 -12.98
C GLN A 686 22.11 -29.24 -11.46
N GLU A 687 23.20 -28.71 -10.91
CA GLU A 687 23.62 -28.79 -9.51
C GLU A 687 24.25 -27.46 -9.11
N ALA A 688 24.17 -27.10 -7.82
CA ALA A 688 24.74 -25.88 -7.26
C ALA A 688 25.08 -26.07 -5.78
N GLY A 689 26.21 -25.51 -5.34
CA GLY A 689 26.63 -25.55 -3.93
C GLY A 689 26.50 -24.20 -3.23
N PRO A 690 27.00 -24.10 -1.98
CA PRO A 690 27.04 -22.88 -1.18
C PRO A 690 27.59 -21.64 -1.91
N SER A 691 27.18 -20.47 -1.43
CA SER A 691 27.51 -19.13 -1.96
C SER A 691 27.17 -18.91 -3.44
N THR A 692 26.34 -19.76 -4.06
CA THR A 692 25.99 -19.65 -5.49
C THR A 692 24.59 -19.04 -5.68
N PRO A 693 24.46 -17.92 -6.44
CA PRO A 693 23.17 -17.31 -6.76
C PRO A 693 22.53 -17.96 -8.00
N ILE A 694 21.24 -18.32 -7.94
CA ILE A 694 20.52 -19.02 -9.02
C ILE A 694 19.09 -18.53 -9.21
N ALA A 695 18.71 -18.32 -10.48
CA ALA A 695 17.33 -18.09 -10.92
C ALA A 695 16.60 -19.44 -11.17
N LEU A 696 16.06 -20.04 -10.10
CA LEU A 696 15.32 -21.30 -10.16
C LEU A 696 13.84 -21.09 -10.54
N SER A 697 13.24 -22.12 -11.12
CA SER A 697 11.84 -22.07 -11.59
C SER A 697 11.09 -23.36 -11.30
N GLY A 698 9.76 -23.27 -11.09
CA GLY A 698 8.90 -24.41 -10.78
C GLY A 698 8.19 -24.40 -9.43
N ILE A 699 8.27 -23.28 -8.70
CA ILE A 699 7.39 -22.95 -7.56
C ILE A 699 5.97 -22.68 -8.10
N ASP A 700 4.93 -22.96 -7.31
CA ASP A 700 3.53 -22.76 -7.68
C ASP A 700 3.07 -21.28 -7.64
N MET A 701 3.69 -20.47 -6.77
CA MET A 701 3.52 -19.01 -6.69
C MET A 701 4.88 -18.31 -6.53
N VAL A 702 4.87 -16.98 -6.66
CA VAL A 702 6.01 -16.12 -6.31
C VAL A 702 6.17 -16.15 -4.78
N PRO A 703 7.34 -16.52 -4.21
CA PRO A 703 7.62 -16.35 -2.78
C PRO A 703 7.77 -14.87 -2.41
N ASP A 704 7.63 -14.52 -1.13
CA ASP A 704 7.90 -13.15 -0.69
C ASP A 704 9.43 -12.98 -0.54
N ALA A 705 9.99 -11.79 -0.80
CA ALA A 705 11.44 -11.65 -0.99
C ALA A 705 12.16 -11.53 0.37
N GLY A 706 13.24 -12.29 0.56
CA GLY A 706 13.82 -12.58 1.87
C GLY A 706 13.27 -13.84 2.54
N ASP A 707 12.28 -14.55 1.95
CA ASP A 707 11.87 -15.88 2.43
C ASP A 707 13.09 -16.84 2.40
N LYS A 708 13.36 -17.53 3.52
CA LYS A 708 14.22 -18.72 3.50
C LYS A 708 13.61 -19.81 2.61
N PHE A 709 14.46 -20.66 2.02
CA PHE A 709 14.04 -21.85 1.28
C PHE A 709 14.74 -23.11 1.80
N TYR A 710 14.00 -24.23 1.70
CA TYR A 710 14.45 -25.55 2.13
C TYR A 710 14.17 -26.60 1.06
N VAL A 711 15.15 -27.45 0.78
CA VAL A 711 14.97 -28.66 -0.02
C VAL A 711 14.48 -29.81 0.87
N VAL A 712 13.39 -30.46 0.46
CA VAL A 712 12.77 -31.54 1.24
C VAL A 712 12.55 -32.80 0.40
N ASP A 713 12.64 -33.97 1.03
CA ASP A 713 12.57 -35.27 0.35
C ASP A 713 11.21 -35.57 -0.28
N SER A 714 10.17 -34.83 0.10
CA SER A 714 8.79 -35.07 -0.33
C SER A 714 8.02 -33.79 -0.61
N LEU A 715 7.48 -33.69 -1.84
CA LEU A 715 6.56 -32.63 -2.26
C LEU A 715 5.41 -32.40 -1.27
N LYS A 716 4.94 -33.45 -0.59
CA LYS A 716 3.85 -33.35 0.39
C LYS A 716 4.27 -32.66 1.70
N ALA A 717 5.54 -32.74 2.09
CA ALA A 717 6.05 -31.97 3.22
C ALA A 717 6.05 -30.46 2.87
N ALA A 718 6.58 -30.12 1.69
CA ALA A 718 6.56 -28.75 1.16
C ALA A 718 5.14 -28.18 1.01
N GLU A 719 4.20 -28.98 0.47
CA GLU A 719 2.77 -28.64 0.35
C GLU A 719 2.14 -28.31 1.70
N ASN A 720 2.31 -29.18 2.72
CA ASN A 720 1.76 -28.94 4.06
C ASN A 720 2.35 -27.66 4.70
N ALA A 721 3.67 -27.45 4.58
CA ALA A 721 4.35 -26.29 5.16
C ALA A 721 3.90 -24.98 4.48
N ALA A 722 3.88 -24.93 3.16
CA ALA A 722 3.38 -23.77 2.42
C ALA A 722 1.88 -23.51 2.66
N GLU A 723 1.03 -24.55 2.78
CA GLU A 723 -0.38 -24.37 3.17
C GLU A 723 -0.53 -23.80 4.60
N GLU A 724 0.35 -24.17 5.53
CA GLU A 724 0.39 -23.57 6.88
C GLU A 724 0.82 -22.10 6.83
N CYS A 725 1.90 -21.75 6.14
CA CYS A 725 2.32 -20.35 5.93
C CYS A 725 1.23 -19.51 5.23
N ARG A 726 0.54 -20.07 4.23
CA ARG A 726 -0.62 -19.45 3.56
C ARG A 726 -1.82 -19.27 4.49
N ARG A 727 -1.99 -20.13 5.50
CA ARG A 727 -3.03 -20.03 6.53
C ARG A 727 -2.67 -18.93 7.53
N LEU A 728 -1.47 -18.95 8.09
CA LEU A 728 -0.98 -17.99 9.08
C LEU A 728 -1.00 -16.55 8.53
N GLY A 729 -0.35 -16.29 7.40
CA GLY A 729 -0.36 -14.95 6.77
C GLY A 729 -1.74 -14.47 6.31
N ARG A 730 -2.73 -15.38 6.15
CA ARG A 730 -4.14 -15.01 5.94
C ARG A 730 -4.86 -14.69 7.25
N GLU A 731 -4.56 -15.42 8.32
CA GLU A 731 -5.10 -15.15 9.66
C GLU A 731 -4.59 -13.80 10.18
N GLU A 732 -3.31 -13.47 9.99
CA GLU A 732 -2.71 -12.16 10.28
C GLU A 732 -3.36 -11.01 9.49
N ALA A 733 -3.48 -11.15 8.17
CA ALA A 733 -4.15 -10.17 7.32
C ALA A 733 -5.65 -9.98 7.66
N LEU A 734 -6.27 -10.95 8.34
CA LEU A 734 -7.65 -10.87 8.85
C LEU A 734 -7.74 -10.46 10.33
N ALA A 735 -6.61 -10.46 11.05
CA ALA A 735 -6.45 -10.04 12.44
C ALA A 735 -6.04 -8.56 12.56
N GLN A 736 -5.48 -7.96 11.50
CA GLN A 736 -5.36 -6.50 11.38
C GLN A 736 -6.68 -5.82 11.79
N PRO A 737 -6.62 -4.71 12.55
CA PRO A 737 -7.78 -4.18 13.28
C PRO A 737 -8.90 -3.75 12.32
N LYS A 738 -9.91 -4.61 12.20
CA LYS A 738 -11.12 -4.34 11.41
C LYS A 738 -11.75 -3.05 11.89
N VAL A 739 -11.88 -2.09 10.98
CA VAL A 739 -12.33 -0.73 11.27
C VAL A 739 -13.61 -0.77 12.11
N THR A 740 -13.49 -0.36 13.37
CA THR A 740 -14.61 -0.29 14.32
C THR A 740 -15.59 0.79 13.87
N LEU A 741 -16.83 0.75 14.36
CA LEU A 741 -17.79 1.81 14.06
C LEU A 741 -17.29 3.19 14.52
N ASP A 742 -16.53 3.23 15.62
CA ASP A 742 -15.91 4.45 16.13
C ASP A 742 -14.84 4.98 15.16
N ASN A 743 -13.93 4.12 14.69
CA ASN A 743 -12.93 4.49 13.68
C ASN A 743 -13.56 4.82 12.31
N ILE A 744 -14.75 4.28 11.99
CA ILE A 744 -15.53 4.70 10.81
C ILE A 744 -16.06 6.13 11.00
N PHE A 745 -16.48 6.52 12.21
CA PHE A 745 -16.89 7.90 12.47
C PHE A 745 -15.73 8.90 12.34
N ASP A 746 -14.50 8.53 12.74
CA ASP A 746 -13.34 9.40 12.51
C ASP A 746 -12.99 9.51 11.01
N ARG A 747 -12.97 8.39 10.28
CA ARG A 747 -12.86 8.40 8.80
C ARG A 747 -14.03 9.09 8.08
N MET A 748 -15.16 9.30 8.75
CA MET A 748 -16.31 10.09 8.26
C MET A 748 -16.31 11.55 8.73
N LYS A 749 -15.40 11.96 9.62
CA LYS A 749 -15.10 13.38 9.86
C LYS A 749 -14.22 13.94 8.75
N GLU A 750 -13.33 13.11 8.20
CA GLU A 750 -12.51 13.36 7.00
C GLU A 750 -13.32 13.40 5.67
N VAL A 751 -14.58 13.86 5.69
CA VAL A 751 -15.49 13.86 4.52
C VAL A 751 -15.10 14.86 3.42
N GLY A 752 -14.02 15.64 3.62
CA GLY A 752 -13.38 16.44 2.58
C GLY A 752 -12.22 15.75 1.84
N ALA A 753 -11.60 14.71 2.42
CA ALA A 753 -10.35 14.15 1.89
C ALA A 753 -10.60 13.28 0.64
N ARG A 754 -9.95 13.62 -0.47
CA ARG A 754 -10.09 12.93 -1.76
C ARG A 754 -9.17 11.71 -1.79
N GLU A 755 -9.72 10.52 -2.06
CA GLU A 755 -8.87 9.34 -2.27
C GLU A 755 -8.35 9.29 -3.71
N LEU A 756 -7.04 9.04 -3.86
CA LEU A 756 -6.42 8.60 -5.11
C LEU A 756 -6.17 7.08 -5.04
N PRO A 757 -7.12 6.24 -5.51
CA PRO A 757 -6.94 4.79 -5.53
C PRO A 757 -5.95 4.36 -6.63
N LEU A 758 -4.94 3.59 -6.25
CA LEU A 758 -3.92 3.05 -7.16
C LEU A 758 -3.92 1.51 -7.17
N ILE A 759 -3.61 0.92 -8.32
CA ILE A 759 -3.27 -0.51 -8.46
C ILE A 759 -1.85 -0.61 -8.99
N VAL A 760 -0.96 -1.25 -8.23
CA VAL A 760 0.47 -1.33 -8.54
C VAL A 760 0.84 -2.71 -9.11
N LYS A 761 1.60 -2.70 -10.20
CA LYS A 761 2.21 -3.88 -10.83
C LYS A 761 3.70 -3.61 -11.02
N ALA A 762 4.55 -4.53 -10.57
CA ALA A 762 5.99 -4.45 -10.81
C ALA A 762 6.57 -5.77 -11.31
N ASP A 763 7.80 -5.71 -11.83
CA ASP A 763 8.57 -6.81 -12.38
C ASP A 763 9.01 -7.82 -11.31
N VAL A 764 9.57 -7.31 -10.21
CA VAL A 764 10.08 -8.07 -9.06
C VAL A 764 9.31 -7.74 -7.77
N GLN A 765 9.33 -8.68 -6.83
CA GLN A 765 8.63 -8.58 -5.54
C GLN A 765 9.09 -7.37 -4.70
N GLY A 766 10.39 -7.13 -4.56
CA GLY A 766 10.90 -5.99 -3.77
C GLY A 766 10.47 -4.61 -4.30
N SER A 767 10.28 -4.47 -5.61
CA SER A 767 9.72 -3.25 -6.22
C SER A 767 8.26 -3.03 -5.80
N VAL A 768 7.46 -4.11 -5.70
CA VAL A 768 6.08 -4.03 -5.20
C VAL A 768 6.05 -3.60 -3.73
N GLU A 769 6.92 -4.17 -2.89
CA GLU A 769 7.05 -3.85 -1.46
C GLU A 769 7.49 -2.40 -1.24
N THR A 770 8.42 -1.93 -2.06
CA THR A 770 8.95 -0.56 -2.07
C THR A 770 7.86 0.45 -2.44
N LEU A 771 7.21 0.27 -3.60
CA LEU A 771 6.14 1.18 -4.06
C LEU A 771 4.94 1.21 -3.10
N LYS A 772 4.59 0.06 -2.50
CA LYS A 772 3.55 -0.06 -1.46
C LYS A 772 3.90 0.73 -0.18
N THR A 773 5.17 1.00 0.06
CA THR A 773 5.66 1.76 1.23
C THR A 773 5.82 3.25 0.93
N ILE A 774 6.21 3.61 -0.29
CA ILE A 774 6.44 5.01 -0.70
C ILE A 774 5.15 5.72 -1.08
N LEU A 775 4.31 5.12 -1.93
CA LEU A 775 3.11 5.78 -2.47
C LEU A 775 2.16 6.32 -1.38
N PRO A 776 1.98 5.66 -0.22
CA PRO A 776 1.22 6.25 0.88
C PRO A 776 1.87 7.48 1.54
N ARG A 777 3.20 7.63 1.52
CA ARG A 777 3.92 8.80 2.09
C ARG A 777 3.59 10.11 1.37
N ILE A 778 3.16 10.04 0.10
CA ILE A 778 2.72 11.17 -0.72
C ILE A 778 1.33 11.70 -0.26
N SER A 779 0.63 10.99 0.63
CA SER A 779 -0.68 11.42 1.13
C SER A 779 -0.60 12.67 2.00
N THR A 780 -1.50 13.61 1.77
CA THR A 780 -1.75 14.79 2.62
C THR A 780 -3.14 14.71 3.25
N ASP A 781 -3.44 15.63 4.18
CA ASP A 781 -4.75 15.72 4.84
C ASP A 781 -5.90 16.01 3.85
N GLU A 782 -5.62 16.67 2.72
CA GLU A 782 -6.60 16.94 1.65
C GLU A 782 -6.70 15.78 0.62
N VAL A 783 -5.59 15.07 0.32
CA VAL A 783 -5.55 14.00 -0.71
C VAL A 783 -4.83 12.75 -0.21
N ARG A 784 -5.57 11.64 -0.11
CA ARG A 784 -5.11 10.35 0.44
C ARG A 784 -4.77 9.36 -0.68
N VAL A 785 -3.49 9.05 -0.87
CA VAL A 785 -3.02 8.06 -1.86
C VAL A 785 -3.16 6.65 -1.28
N VAL A 786 -3.92 5.78 -1.95
CA VAL A 786 -4.23 4.43 -1.41
C VAL A 786 -4.02 3.34 -2.45
N VAL A 787 -2.96 2.55 -2.28
CA VAL A 787 -2.73 1.30 -3.03
C VAL A 787 -3.80 0.27 -2.65
N LYS A 788 -4.76 0.02 -3.54
CA LYS A 788 -5.88 -0.93 -3.34
C LYS A 788 -5.48 -2.38 -3.65
N HIS A 789 -4.56 -2.57 -4.59
CA HIS A 789 -3.98 -3.86 -4.94
C HIS A 789 -2.54 -3.69 -5.42
N SER A 790 -1.69 -4.67 -5.12
CA SER A 790 -0.26 -4.69 -5.41
C SER A 790 0.16 -6.12 -5.73
N ALA A 791 0.77 -6.38 -6.89
CA ALA A 791 1.23 -7.72 -7.27
C ALA A 791 2.38 -7.69 -8.29
N VAL A 792 3.07 -8.82 -8.42
CA VAL A 792 4.18 -9.02 -9.36
C VAL A 792 3.67 -9.47 -10.74
N GLY A 793 4.36 -9.06 -11.80
CA GLY A 793 4.10 -9.43 -13.20
C GLY A 793 3.27 -8.42 -14.00
N GLY A 794 3.20 -8.66 -15.32
CA GLY A 794 2.56 -7.78 -16.29
C GLY A 794 1.07 -7.52 -16.08
N ILE A 795 0.58 -6.40 -16.61
CA ILE A 795 -0.81 -5.94 -16.43
C ILE A 795 -1.79 -6.82 -17.23
N SER A 796 -2.79 -7.35 -16.52
CA SER A 796 -3.77 -8.32 -17.01
C SER A 796 -5.19 -7.75 -17.18
N GLU A 797 -6.06 -8.50 -17.87
CA GLU A 797 -7.50 -8.20 -18.01
C GLU A 797 -8.23 -8.10 -16.65
N SER A 798 -7.75 -8.85 -15.65
CA SER A 798 -8.29 -8.86 -14.28
C SER A 798 -7.99 -7.55 -13.55
N ASP A 799 -6.78 -7.01 -13.73
CA ASP A 799 -6.32 -5.79 -13.06
C ASP A 799 -7.09 -4.56 -13.54
N ILE A 800 -7.36 -4.50 -14.85
CA ILE A 800 -8.18 -3.46 -15.47
C ILE A 800 -9.66 -3.60 -15.07
N SER A 801 -10.14 -4.82 -14.90
CA SER A 801 -11.50 -5.06 -14.38
C SER A 801 -11.63 -4.65 -12.90
N LEU A 802 -10.57 -4.80 -12.11
CA LEU A 802 -10.50 -4.29 -10.74
C LEU A 802 -10.40 -2.76 -10.71
N ALA A 803 -9.63 -2.17 -11.62
CA ALA A 803 -9.49 -0.73 -11.79
C ALA A 803 -10.83 -0.05 -12.12
N GLU A 804 -11.54 -0.53 -13.15
CA GLU A 804 -12.91 -0.09 -13.49
C GLU A 804 -13.85 -0.18 -12.27
N ALA A 805 -13.83 -1.30 -11.54
CA ALA A 805 -14.71 -1.53 -10.41
C ALA A 805 -14.37 -0.71 -9.15
N SER A 806 -13.18 -0.08 -9.09
CA SER A 806 -12.71 0.71 -7.94
C SER A 806 -12.40 2.18 -8.26
N GLY A 807 -12.49 2.59 -9.53
CA GLY A 807 -12.06 3.91 -9.99
C GLY A 807 -10.54 4.13 -9.93
N ALA A 808 -9.74 3.06 -9.89
CA ALA A 808 -8.31 3.14 -9.65
C ALA A 808 -7.49 3.34 -10.93
N ILE A 809 -6.39 4.09 -10.82
CA ILE A 809 -5.37 4.19 -11.88
C ILE A 809 -4.43 2.97 -11.77
N VAL A 810 -4.10 2.34 -12.89
CA VAL A 810 -3.14 1.22 -12.91
C VAL A 810 -1.73 1.75 -13.19
N VAL A 811 -0.81 1.47 -12.28
CA VAL A 811 0.60 1.86 -12.35
C VAL A 811 1.45 0.61 -12.57
N GLY A 812 2.14 0.55 -13.70
CA GLY A 812 3.15 -0.47 -14.01
C GLY A 812 4.56 0.07 -13.85
N PHE A 813 5.40 -0.62 -13.08
CA PHE A 813 6.83 -0.35 -12.94
C PHE A 813 7.65 -1.49 -13.58
N ASN A 814 8.49 -1.17 -14.56
CA ASN A 814 9.28 -2.12 -15.36
C ASN A 814 8.47 -3.30 -15.96
N VAL A 815 7.16 -3.13 -16.19
CA VAL A 815 6.26 -4.19 -16.68
C VAL A 815 5.54 -3.83 -17.98
N THR A 816 5.29 -4.84 -18.80
CA THR A 816 4.51 -4.68 -20.03
C THR A 816 3.01 -4.87 -19.81
N THR A 817 2.20 -4.31 -20.71
CA THR A 817 0.76 -4.55 -20.81
C THR A 817 0.45 -5.60 -21.86
N SER A 818 -0.32 -6.63 -21.49
CA SER A 818 -0.80 -7.61 -22.47
C SER A 818 -1.73 -6.94 -23.50
N SER A 819 -1.71 -7.42 -24.76
CA SER A 819 -2.44 -6.79 -25.86
C SER A 819 -3.95 -6.74 -25.64
N LYS A 820 -4.52 -7.77 -24.99
CA LYS A 820 -5.93 -7.81 -24.58
C LYS A 820 -6.24 -6.84 -23.45
N ALA A 821 -5.35 -6.73 -22.46
CA ALA A 821 -5.48 -5.75 -21.38
C ALA A 821 -5.55 -4.33 -21.97
N ARG A 822 -4.63 -3.97 -22.88
CA ARG A 822 -4.63 -2.65 -23.54
C ARG A 822 -5.94 -2.35 -24.27
N ALA A 823 -6.48 -3.29 -25.03
CA ALA A 823 -7.78 -3.14 -25.69
C ALA A 823 -8.96 -3.01 -24.71
N LEU A 824 -8.89 -3.71 -23.56
CA LEU A 824 -9.90 -3.63 -22.51
C LEU A 824 -9.87 -2.29 -21.77
N ALA A 825 -8.67 -1.74 -21.51
CA ALA A 825 -8.48 -0.41 -20.94
C ALA A 825 -9.07 0.67 -21.85
N GLU A 826 -8.76 0.65 -23.15
CA GLU A 826 -9.31 1.58 -24.14
C GLU A 826 -10.84 1.48 -24.23
N GLN A 827 -11.40 0.27 -24.23
CA GLN A 827 -12.84 0.04 -24.26
C GLN A 827 -13.55 0.59 -23.00
N ARG A 828 -12.95 0.43 -21.81
CA ARG A 828 -13.54 0.80 -20.52
C ARG A 828 -13.13 2.19 -20.03
N ARG A 829 -12.21 2.87 -20.72
CA ARG A 829 -11.59 4.14 -20.31
C ARG A 829 -10.91 4.05 -18.93
N VAL A 830 -10.16 2.97 -18.74
CA VAL A 830 -9.28 2.80 -17.57
C VAL A 830 -7.89 3.31 -17.94
N ASP A 831 -7.45 4.37 -17.28
CA ASP A 831 -6.09 4.88 -17.45
C ASP A 831 -5.07 3.93 -16.79
N PHE A 832 -4.01 3.62 -17.55
CA PHE A 832 -2.83 2.96 -17.03
C PHE A 832 -1.58 3.73 -17.47
N ARG A 833 -0.57 3.79 -16.60
CA ARG A 833 0.75 4.36 -16.90
C ARG A 833 1.83 3.32 -16.66
N LEU A 834 2.89 3.39 -17.47
CA LEU A 834 4.06 2.52 -17.39
C LEU A 834 5.29 3.39 -17.15
N TYR A 835 6.13 2.99 -16.20
CA TYR A 835 7.36 3.69 -15.82
C TYR A 835 8.51 2.70 -15.75
N GLU A 836 9.71 3.16 -16.11
CA GLU A 836 10.95 2.38 -16.02
C GLU A 836 11.89 2.97 -14.95
N VAL A 837 11.59 4.17 -14.44
CA VAL A 837 12.30 4.87 -13.36
C VAL A 837 11.32 5.22 -12.24
N ILE A 838 11.73 5.00 -10.99
CA ILE A 838 10.85 5.19 -9.82
C ILE A 838 10.50 6.66 -9.55
N TYR A 839 11.39 7.61 -9.90
CA TYR A 839 11.15 9.04 -9.79
C TYR A 839 10.01 9.52 -10.69
N ASP A 840 10.02 9.16 -11.98
CA ASP A 840 8.93 9.50 -12.92
C ASP A 840 7.55 9.05 -12.39
N LEU A 841 7.53 7.90 -11.70
CA LEU A 841 6.34 7.31 -11.09
C LEU A 841 5.88 8.10 -9.85
N THR A 842 6.78 8.48 -8.94
CA THR A 842 6.42 9.30 -7.76
C THR A 842 5.98 10.69 -8.18
N ASP A 843 6.72 11.35 -9.06
CA ASP A 843 6.44 12.69 -9.57
C ASP A 843 5.07 12.76 -10.27
N ASP A 844 4.71 11.75 -11.08
CA ASP A 844 3.39 11.74 -11.74
C ASP A 844 2.24 11.38 -10.78
N VAL A 845 2.50 10.64 -9.70
CA VAL A 845 1.52 10.43 -8.62
C VAL A 845 1.33 11.72 -7.80
N GLU A 846 2.41 12.46 -7.52
CA GLU A 846 2.36 13.79 -6.91
C GLU A 846 1.59 14.78 -7.78
N LYS A 847 1.90 14.87 -9.09
CA LYS A 847 1.14 15.69 -10.05
C LYS A 847 -0.35 15.29 -10.12
N ALA A 848 -0.66 13.99 -10.04
CA ALA A 848 -2.03 13.50 -10.01
C ALA A 848 -2.77 13.83 -8.70
N ALA A 849 -2.09 13.77 -7.56
CA ALA A 849 -2.64 14.15 -6.27
C ALA A 849 -2.78 15.68 -6.13
N ALA A 850 -1.81 16.46 -6.60
CA ALA A 850 -1.91 17.92 -6.70
C ALA A 850 -3.06 18.35 -7.63
N GLY A 851 -3.28 17.65 -8.75
CA GLY A 851 -4.43 17.82 -9.63
C GLY A 851 -5.79 17.44 -9.01
N LEU A 852 -5.80 16.83 -7.82
CA LEU A 852 -7.01 16.60 -7.01
C LEU A 852 -7.18 17.64 -5.90
N LEU A 853 -6.20 18.50 -5.59
CA LEU A 853 -6.38 19.60 -4.64
C LEU A 853 -7.39 20.64 -5.18
N ASP A 854 -8.07 21.34 -4.28
CA ASP A 854 -8.85 22.51 -4.68
C ASP A 854 -7.93 23.74 -4.83
N PRO A 855 -8.09 24.57 -5.88
CA PRO A 855 -7.18 25.67 -6.17
C PRO A 855 -7.28 26.76 -5.10
N GLU A 856 -6.14 27.41 -4.82
CA GLU A 856 -6.09 28.50 -3.86
C GLU A 856 -6.67 29.79 -4.47
N LEU A 857 -7.69 30.34 -3.81
CA LEU A 857 -8.32 31.59 -4.21
C LEU A 857 -7.50 32.80 -3.73
N LYS A 858 -6.56 33.25 -4.56
CA LYS A 858 -5.77 34.46 -4.29
C LYS A 858 -6.49 35.70 -4.80
N LEU A 859 -6.49 36.77 -3.99
CA LEU A 859 -7.09 38.06 -4.36
C LEU A 859 -6.02 38.96 -4.97
N GLU A 860 -6.09 39.17 -6.29
CA GLU A 860 -5.21 40.11 -6.99
C GLU A 860 -5.87 41.50 -7.03
N VAL A 861 -5.33 42.47 -6.31
CA VAL A 861 -5.80 43.87 -6.35
C VAL A 861 -5.41 44.47 -7.70
N LYS A 862 -6.39 45.04 -8.42
CA LYS A 862 -6.23 45.64 -9.75
C LYS A 862 -6.17 47.16 -9.73
N GLY A 863 -6.72 47.81 -8.70
CA GLY A 863 -6.63 49.25 -8.55
C GLY A 863 -7.47 49.80 -7.40
N HIS A 864 -7.27 51.08 -7.12
CA HIS A 864 -7.91 51.83 -6.05
C HIS A 864 -8.63 53.05 -6.63
N ALA A 865 -9.84 53.33 -6.14
CA ALA A 865 -10.60 54.51 -6.55
C ALA A 865 -11.26 55.22 -5.36
N GLU A 866 -11.00 56.51 -5.21
CA GLU A 866 -11.51 57.35 -4.12
C GLU A 866 -12.84 58.00 -4.53
N VAL A 867 -13.87 57.91 -3.67
CA VAL A 867 -15.18 58.54 -3.91
C VAL A 867 -15.14 60.02 -3.55
N ARG A 868 -15.27 60.90 -4.55
CA ARG A 868 -15.30 62.36 -4.37
C ARG A 868 -16.69 62.93 -4.13
N GLU A 869 -17.68 62.43 -4.86
CA GLU A 869 -19.08 62.88 -4.78
C GLU A 869 -20.01 61.67 -5.01
N VAL A 870 -21.26 61.72 -4.53
CA VAL A 870 -22.22 60.63 -4.70
C VAL A 870 -23.53 61.15 -5.27
N PHE A 871 -23.84 60.73 -6.50
CA PHE A 871 -24.97 61.20 -7.29
C PHE A 871 -26.18 60.26 -7.16
N LYS A 872 -27.31 60.79 -6.69
CA LYS A 872 -28.56 60.02 -6.56
C LYS A 872 -29.42 60.12 -7.82
N VAL A 873 -29.50 59.05 -8.59
CA VAL A 873 -30.23 59.02 -9.88
C VAL A 873 -31.50 58.17 -9.77
N SER A 874 -32.66 58.81 -9.89
CA SER A 874 -34.01 58.25 -9.58
C SER A 874 -34.46 57.02 -10.36
N LYS A 875 -33.67 56.52 -11.31
CA LYS A 875 -33.92 55.29 -12.09
C LYS A 875 -32.79 54.25 -11.98
N VAL A 876 -31.69 54.58 -11.32
CA VAL A 876 -30.43 53.81 -11.39
C VAL A 876 -29.89 53.46 -10.00
N GLY A 877 -30.11 54.31 -8.99
CA GLY A 877 -29.61 54.13 -7.62
C GLY A 877 -28.66 55.25 -7.19
N MET A 878 -27.84 54.99 -6.18
CA MET A 878 -26.66 55.82 -5.87
C MET A 878 -25.53 55.50 -6.86
N ILE A 879 -24.85 56.52 -7.37
CA ILE A 879 -23.69 56.40 -8.27
C ILE A 879 -22.53 57.16 -7.63
N ALA A 880 -21.42 56.47 -7.37
CA ALA A 880 -20.21 57.07 -6.87
C ALA A 880 -19.47 57.78 -8.00
N GLY A 881 -19.18 59.07 -7.83
CA GLY A 881 -18.21 59.82 -8.63
C GLY A 881 -16.81 59.55 -8.07
N CYS A 882 -16.07 58.68 -8.74
CA CYS A 882 -14.79 58.16 -8.28
C CYS A 882 -13.63 58.73 -9.08
N TYR A 883 -12.48 58.88 -8.43
CA TYR A 883 -11.20 59.15 -9.07
C TYR A 883 -10.29 57.95 -8.89
N VAL A 884 -9.85 57.32 -9.97
CA VAL A 884 -8.94 56.17 -9.89
C VAL A 884 -7.55 56.67 -9.47
N THR A 885 -7.15 56.38 -8.23
CA THR A 885 -5.87 56.82 -7.66
C THR A 885 -4.73 55.96 -8.16
N ASP A 886 -4.95 54.65 -8.28
CA ASP A 886 -3.94 53.66 -8.65
C ASP A 886 -4.55 52.49 -9.46
N GLY A 887 -3.74 51.84 -10.28
CA GLY A 887 -4.11 50.67 -11.07
C GLY A 887 -5.16 50.92 -12.16
N THR A 888 -6.05 49.95 -12.37
CA THR A 888 -7.12 49.99 -13.38
C THR A 888 -8.39 49.34 -12.82
N VAL A 889 -9.52 50.05 -12.96
CA VAL A 889 -10.85 49.57 -12.57
C VAL A 889 -11.57 48.98 -13.77
N GLU A 890 -11.84 47.68 -13.76
CA GLU A 890 -12.65 47.00 -14.77
C GLU A 890 -14.11 46.78 -14.29
N ARG A 891 -15.06 46.74 -15.24
CA ARG A 891 -16.49 46.57 -14.93
C ARG A 891 -16.87 45.26 -14.24
N ASN A 892 -16.09 44.18 -14.36
CA ASN A 892 -16.51 42.84 -13.92
C ASN A 892 -15.93 42.38 -12.57
N LEU A 893 -15.09 43.21 -11.94
CA LEU A 893 -14.34 42.90 -10.71
C LEU A 893 -15.21 42.91 -9.44
N GLN A 894 -14.63 42.36 -8.37
CA GLN A 894 -15.13 42.54 -7.01
C GLN A 894 -14.56 43.83 -6.42
N ILE A 895 -15.32 44.43 -5.50
CA ILE A 895 -14.99 45.68 -4.81
C ILE A 895 -15.18 45.50 -3.31
N ARG A 896 -14.19 45.99 -2.56
CA ARG A 896 -14.25 46.21 -1.12
C ARG A 896 -14.36 47.71 -0.87
N VAL A 897 -15.28 48.11 -0.01
CA VAL A 897 -15.52 49.49 0.39
C VAL A 897 -14.85 49.72 1.73
N THR A 898 -13.87 50.63 1.78
CA THR A 898 -13.09 50.95 2.97
C THR A 898 -13.30 52.42 3.35
N ARG A 899 -13.61 52.68 4.62
CA ARG A 899 -13.89 54.01 5.19
C ARG A 899 -13.03 54.19 6.43
N ASP A 900 -12.21 55.25 6.46
CA ASP A 900 -11.26 55.53 7.55
C ASP A 900 -10.31 54.35 7.87
N GLY A 901 -9.97 53.54 6.87
CA GLY A 901 -9.16 52.31 7.01
C GLY A 901 -9.92 51.07 7.49
N ILE A 902 -11.22 51.19 7.78
CA ILE A 902 -12.09 50.07 8.19
C ILE A 902 -12.90 49.58 6.98
N VAL A 903 -12.92 48.26 6.78
CA VAL A 903 -13.73 47.62 5.74
C VAL A 903 -15.21 47.68 6.13
N VAL A 904 -16.02 48.33 5.29
CA VAL A 904 -17.48 48.50 5.50
C VAL A 904 -18.27 47.38 4.81
N GLU A 905 -17.85 46.99 3.61
CA GLU A 905 -18.52 45.97 2.78
C GLU A 905 -17.46 45.30 1.87
N SER A 906 -17.60 44.00 1.60
CA SER A 906 -16.69 43.19 0.77
C SER A 906 -17.43 42.44 -0.34
N ASP A 907 -16.69 41.94 -1.32
CA ASP A 907 -17.13 40.95 -2.32
C ASP A 907 -18.31 41.37 -3.21
N ARG A 908 -18.62 42.67 -3.28
CA ARG A 908 -19.66 43.22 -4.16
C ARG A 908 -19.14 43.38 -5.58
N ARG A 909 -20.01 43.15 -6.56
CA ARG A 909 -19.68 43.34 -7.97
C ARG A 909 -20.01 44.76 -8.43
N LEU A 910 -19.27 45.25 -9.42
CA LEU A 910 -19.58 46.52 -10.08
C LEU A 910 -20.66 46.29 -11.15
N GLU A 911 -21.84 46.91 -11.01
CA GLU A 911 -22.96 46.76 -11.94
C GLU A 911 -22.75 47.61 -13.20
N GLN A 912 -22.27 48.84 -13.03
CA GLN A 912 -22.03 49.79 -14.12
C GLN A 912 -20.80 50.65 -13.86
N LEU A 913 -19.95 50.75 -14.89
CA LEU A 913 -18.79 51.62 -14.97
C LEU A 913 -18.99 52.57 -16.17
N LYS A 914 -18.99 53.88 -15.91
CA LYS A 914 -19.22 54.93 -16.91
C LYS A 914 -18.15 56.01 -16.85
N ARG A 915 -17.86 56.63 -17.99
CA ARG A 915 -17.07 57.85 -18.08
C ARG A 915 -17.89 58.92 -18.79
N PHE A 916 -18.26 59.96 -18.06
CA PHE A 916 -19.24 60.99 -18.46
C PHE A 916 -20.61 60.41 -18.88
N LYS A 917 -20.75 60.01 -20.15
CA LYS A 917 -22.00 59.45 -20.72
C LYS A 917 -21.83 58.03 -21.29
N ASP A 918 -20.59 57.59 -21.47
CA ASP A 918 -20.27 56.34 -22.16
C ASP A 918 -20.08 55.20 -21.14
N ASP A 919 -20.67 54.04 -21.40
CA ASP A 919 -20.35 52.79 -20.68
C ASP A 919 -18.95 52.32 -21.11
N VAL A 920 -18.02 52.17 -20.16
CA VAL A 920 -16.61 51.81 -20.44
C VAL A 920 -16.26 50.47 -19.78
N LYS A 921 -15.38 49.69 -20.41
CA LYS A 921 -14.92 48.38 -19.88
C LYS A 921 -13.91 48.52 -18.75
N GLU A 922 -12.95 49.43 -18.92
CA GLU A 922 -11.82 49.70 -18.02
C GLU A 922 -11.64 51.22 -17.84
N VAL A 923 -11.16 51.65 -16.66
CA VAL A 923 -10.71 53.02 -16.40
C VAL A 923 -9.36 52.96 -15.70
N LYS A 924 -8.36 53.65 -16.27
CA LYS A 924 -6.98 53.69 -15.76
C LYS A 924 -6.80 54.81 -14.73
N SER A 925 -5.74 54.72 -13.93
CA SER A 925 -5.36 55.73 -12.93
C SER A 925 -5.29 57.16 -13.52
N GLY A 926 -5.60 58.14 -12.67
CA GLY A 926 -5.65 59.56 -13.03
C GLY A 926 -6.94 60.01 -13.75
N ILE A 927 -7.94 59.14 -13.89
CA ILE A 927 -9.20 59.41 -14.63
C ILE A 927 -10.41 59.32 -13.69
N GLU A 928 -11.37 60.23 -13.88
CA GLU A 928 -12.66 60.22 -13.18
C GLU A 928 -13.69 59.29 -13.85
N CYS A 929 -14.45 58.56 -13.04
CA CYS A 929 -15.48 57.64 -13.50
C CYS A 929 -16.72 57.62 -12.58
N GLY A 930 -17.86 57.23 -13.14
CA GLY A 930 -19.08 56.93 -12.40
C GLY A 930 -19.18 55.42 -12.17
N MET A 931 -19.21 55.02 -10.91
CA MET A 931 -19.27 53.61 -10.47
C MET A 931 -20.61 53.34 -9.76
N LYS A 932 -21.29 52.25 -10.13
CA LYS A 932 -22.46 51.74 -9.40
C LYS A 932 -22.20 50.32 -8.91
N ILE A 933 -22.25 50.13 -7.59
CA ILE A 933 -22.07 48.83 -6.92
C ILE A 933 -23.40 48.06 -6.91
N GLU A 934 -23.36 46.74 -7.12
CA GLU A 934 -24.55 45.89 -7.09
C GLU A 934 -25.10 45.71 -5.66
N GLY A 935 -26.29 46.26 -5.42
CA GLY A 935 -27.03 46.05 -4.16
C GLY A 935 -26.50 46.79 -2.93
N TYR A 936 -25.68 47.83 -3.10
CA TYR A 936 -25.12 48.63 -2.00
C TYR A 936 -25.27 50.14 -2.27
N ASP A 937 -25.98 50.86 -1.39
CA ASP A 937 -26.31 52.29 -1.54
C ASP A 937 -25.68 53.21 -0.46
N ASP A 938 -25.06 52.70 0.63
CA ASP A 938 -24.38 53.54 1.67
C ASP A 938 -22.95 53.95 1.26
N ILE A 939 -22.81 54.50 0.07
CA ILE A 939 -21.55 55.11 -0.40
C ILE A 939 -21.50 56.57 0.06
N LYS A 940 -20.36 57.01 0.58
CA LYS A 940 -20.08 58.38 1.04
C LYS A 940 -18.84 58.94 0.35
N ALA A 941 -18.74 60.26 0.30
CA ALA A 941 -17.50 60.93 -0.11
C ALA A 941 -16.40 60.66 0.93
N GLY A 942 -15.19 60.35 0.48
CA GLY A 942 -14.08 59.87 1.31
C GLY A 942 -13.98 58.33 1.45
N ASP A 943 -14.95 57.56 0.92
CA ASP A 943 -14.81 56.11 0.82
C ASP A 943 -13.76 55.72 -0.24
N VAL A 944 -12.97 54.68 0.05
CA VAL A 944 -12.01 54.09 -0.89
C VAL A 944 -12.54 52.75 -1.40
N LEU A 945 -12.59 52.60 -2.72
CA LEU A 945 -13.00 51.38 -3.41
C LEU A 945 -11.76 50.61 -3.87
N GLU A 946 -11.45 49.51 -3.18
CA GLU A 946 -10.40 48.56 -3.57
C GLU A 946 -11.00 47.55 -4.56
N CYS A 947 -10.53 47.56 -5.80
CA CYS A 947 -11.02 46.67 -6.85
C CYS A 947 -10.07 45.48 -7.01
N TYR A 948 -10.57 44.26 -6.85
CA TYR A 948 -9.78 43.03 -6.90
C TYR A 948 -10.43 41.92 -7.73
N LYS A 949 -9.60 40.96 -8.10
CA LYS A 949 -9.96 39.76 -8.87
C LYS A 949 -9.60 38.53 -8.04
N THR A 950 -10.56 37.65 -7.79
CA THR A 950 -10.22 36.27 -7.38
C THR A 950 -9.55 35.57 -8.54
N ILE A 951 -8.37 35.00 -8.31
CA ILE A 951 -7.71 34.09 -9.24
C ILE A 951 -7.54 32.75 -8.53
N GLU A 952 -8.05 31.70 -9.18
CA GLU A 952 -7.76 30.31 -8.85
C GLU A 952 -6.31 30.00 -9.24
N VAL A 953 -5.44 29.81 -8.24
CA VAL A 953 -4.06 29.39 -8.43
C VAL A 953 -3.97 27.92 -8.06
N ALA A 954 -3.54 27.07 -8.99
CA ALA A 954 -3.33 25.66 -8.72
C ALA A 954 -2.27 25.49 -7.61
N ARG A 955 -2.57 24.64 -6.62
CA ARG A 955 -1.63 24.27 -5.57
C ARG A 955 -0.68 23.19 -6.07
N THR A 956 0.58 23.25 -5.67
CA THR A 956 1.45 22.06 -5.61
C THR A 956 1.26 21.38 -4.26
N LEU A 957 1.73 20.14 -4.15
CA LEU A 957 2.01 19.52 -2.86
C LEU A 957 3.28 20.15 -2.23
#